data_AF-A0A0D2FGL0-F1
#
_entry.id   AF-A0A0D2FGL0-F1
#
_cell.length_a   1.000
_cell.length_b   1.000
_cell.length_c   1.000
_cell.angle_alpha   90.00
_cell.angle_beta   90.00
_cell.angle_gamma   90.00
#
_symmetry.space_group_name_H-M   'P 1'
#
loop_
_entity.id
_entity.type
_entity.pdbx_description
1 polymer ?
#
loop_
_entity_poly.entity_id
_entity_poly.type
_entity_poly.pdbx_seq_one_letter_code
_entity_poly.pdbx_strand_id
1 'polypeptide(L)'
;MSSPASSSKRMRLSTSRTSLSGRKSISGAQSALPRPTSSAGHHRQTTTQPTYDFISGGAAENSHQPLRQSRVRQPSGARPDLTQDESLRAKINSLEYELKNLQQERGLLTLQHEKELRDQQVRAENDFKKYQVAESAAQKATQRQEAIAKELRELQDQRTNEKAALERQLRDLQDQNASLKEDAADTQARLADQERHYNHQLNDIEAKRAALQETVDSVRQELEELSRQFESSQTRLSQRDARIEALESELGASRSHSADSEALNILQNQLSEQVTHIRKLESTNREQLAELRRLRDAHRSVQVVEEQKHGLEIELQVLKDVQRQLGEAQIQKEILEDEKRTWTSLLEREGQENEFDTPEAVVKALVQQRIEYASITDRLGTVESDLAEKDEIIRGLEGEKEELKAELEKMRSNQSAQEAGQDNKAYKRLERQRVLAVKEVEYLRAQLKTFDTEETVLMDNQNFDAQRSDQIKHLENLVDQYKTEVQTLHSDLSKLEAAPPTSAQTQEEPRGTKRPADSQDPEGDGSSQLGALLRKNKNLQIALQKTAQQSQMLAADLQATKGQLKALRESSKTRVLELRDNPTSNAEAIKMSTLRTLKEENKGLLAQLRGEDLQGARTVPASSVDALKLDLRDMEMVVAEKEKRMRRQREIWTQKAAEFRDVIASVLGYKVNFLPNGKAKVSSMYYGRTHDAGDEDEEEEDDDHYIIFDGDNGTMKISGGPESAFAQEIKDLINFWVKEKKQIPCFLAAMTLEFYEKFSTKENEA
;
A
#
# COMPACT_ATOMS: atom_id res chain seq x y z
N MET A 1 -50.95 45.05 -17.04
CA MET A 1 -51.98 43.97 -17.10
C MET A 1 -51.57 42.95 -18.16
N SER A 2 -52.14 41.74 -18.08
CA SER A 2 -51.96 40.61 -19.02
C SER A 2 -50.61 39.86 -18.96
N SER A 3 -50.66 38.68 -18.35
CA SER A 3 -49.69 37.58 -18.52
C SER A 3 -49.88 36.90 -19.90
N PRO A 4 -48.97 36.00 -20.31
CA PRO A 4 -49.31 34.58 -20.15
C PRO A 4 -48.16 33.71 -19.60
N ALA A 5 -48.43 32.42 -19.40
CA ALA A 5 -47.60 31.47 -18.67
C ALA A 5 -47.06 30.31 -19.54
N SER A 6 -45.96 29.69 -19.10
CA SER A 6 -45.64 28.25 -19.27
C SER A 6 -44.39 27.92 -18.43
N SER A 7 -44.49 27.25 -17.29
CA SER A 7 -44.50 25.78 -17.11
C SER A 7 -43.19 25.06 -17.45
N SER A 8 -42.43 24.70 -16.41
CA SER A 8 -41.96 23.31 -16.18
C SER A 8 -41.20 23.19 -14.85
N LYS A 9 -41.84 22.67 -13.81
CA LYS A 9 -41.22 22.38 -12.50
C LYS A 9 -41.28 20.87 -12.23
N ARG A 10 -40.15 20.18 -12.39
CA ARG A 10 -40.10 18.71 -12.33
C ARG A 10 -39.79 18.23 -10.91
N MET A 11 -40.82 17.77 -10.19
CA MET A 11 -40.64 16.96 -8.97
C MET A 11 -40.17 15.54 -9.33
N ARG A 12 -39.21 14.99 -8.58
CA ARG A 12 -39.20 13.57 -8.22
C ARG A 12 -38.61 13.31 -6.82
N LEU A 13 -39.49 12.84 -5.95
CA LEU A 13 -39.37 11.68 -5.04
C LEU A 13 -38.10 11.50 -4.20
N SER A 14 -38.25 11.66 -2.88
CA SER A 14 -37.54 10.87 -1.86
C SER A 14 -38.57 10.02 -1.10
N THR A 15 -38.39 8.70 -1.11
CA THR A 15 -39.36 7.74 -0.57
C THR A 15 -39.18 7.53 0.93
N SER A 16 -40.23 7.74 1.70
CA SER A 16 -40.34 7.29 3.09
C SER A 16 -40.54 5.76 3.16
N ARG A 17 -39.89 5.12 4.13
CA ARG A 17 -40.26 3.78 4.63
C ARG A 17 -40.13 3.75 6.15
N THR A 18 -41.18 3.25 6.79
CA THR A 18 -41.31 3.11 8.24
C THR A 18 -41.71 1.68 8.61
N SER A 19 -40.86 1.02 9.40
CA SER A 19 -41.19 -0.09 10.32
C SER A 19 -39.87 -0.60 10.94
N LEU A 20 -39.77 -1.10 12.17
CA LEU A 20 -40.49 -0.95 13.44
C LEU A 20 -39.75 -1.90 14.41
N SER A 21 -39.54 -1.46 15.65
CA SER A 21 -39.27 -2.31 16.84
C SER A 21 -38.01 -3.19 16.90
N GLY A 22 -37.13 -2.86 17.85
CA GLY A 22 -35.96 -3.67 18.22
C GLY A 22 -35.31 -3.16 19.51
N ARG A 23 -36.01 -3.26 20.65
CA ARG A 23 -35.48 -2.86 21.97
C ARG A 23 -34.24 -3.67 22.34
N LYS A 24 -33.14 -3.01 22.71
CA LYS A 24 -32.54 -3.09 24.06
C LYS A 24 -31.45 -2.04 24.28
N SER A 25 -31.34 -1.59 25.53
CA SER A 25 -30.34 -0.66 26.04
C SER A 25 -28.99 -1.34 26.28
N ILE A 26 -27.91 -0.55 26.31
CA ILE A 26 -27.06 -0.40 27.50
C ILE A 26 -26.16 0.83 27.34
N SER A 27 -26.07 1.62 28.40
CA SER A 27 -25.22 2.79 28.56
C SER A 27 -24.11 2.49 29.56
N GLY A 28 -22.97 3.18 29.41
CA GLY A 28 -22.21 3.71 30.55
C GLY A 28 -21.44 2.72 31.43
N ALA A 29 -20.13 2.92 31.52
CA ALA A 29 -19.30 2.26 32.52
C ALA A 29 -19.63 2.73 33.94
N GLN A 30 -19.52 1.83 34.93
CA GLN A 30 -18.63 2.02 36.08
C GLN A 30 -18.51 0.74 36.95
N SER A 31 -17.43 0.72 37.72
CA SER A 31 -16.86 -0.34 38.55
C SER A 31 -17.73 -0.94 39.67
N ALA A 32 -17.66 -2.26 39.85
CA ALA A 32 -17.62 -2.93 41.17
C ALA A 32 -17.02 -4.36 41.08
N LEU A 33 -16.30 -4.78 42.13
CA LEU A 33 -15.67 -6.11 42.27
C LEU A 33 -16.71 -7.23 42.55
N PRO A 34 -16.42 -8.51 42.23
CA PRO A 34 -15.82 -9.38 43.27
C PRO A 34 -14.79 -10.45 42.79
N ARG A 35 -14.08 -10.98 43.79
CA ARG A 35 -13.18 -12.18 43.80
C ARG A 35 -13.78 -13.42 43.10
N PRO A 36 -12.93 -14.34 42.57
CA PRO A 36 -12.45 -15.45 43.41
C PRO A 36 -10.94 -15.71 43.39
N THR A 37 -10.53 -16.55 44.34
CA THR A 37 -9.18 -16.84 44.83
C THR A 37 -8.31 -17.69 43.90
N SER A 38 -7.06 -17.26 43.73
CA SER A 38 -5.94 -18.16 43.42
C SER A 38 -5.55 -18.97 44.66
N SER A 39 -5.22 -20.26 44.48
CA SER A 39 -4.54 -21.07 45.49
C SER A 39 -3.79 -22.22 44.83
N ALA A 40 -2.46 -22.17 44.88
CA ALA A 40 -1.56 -23.26 44.54
C ALA A 40 -0.34 -23.15 45.47
N GLY A 41 -0.10 -24.16 46.33
CA GLY A 41 0.94 -24.01 47.37
C GLY A 41 1.02 -25.09 48.45
N HIS A 42 1.29 -26.35 48.05
CA HIS A 42 2.09 -27.36 48.77
C HIS A 42 1.76 -27.86 50.21
N HIS A 43 2.06 -29.16 50.38
CA HIS A 43 2.07 -29.99 51.62
C HIS A 43 0.67 -30.34 52.18
N ARG A 44 0.42 -31.55 52.72
CA ARG A 44 1.31 -32.47 53.45
C ARG A 44 0.92 -33.96 53.27
N GLN A 45 1.71 -34.85 53.86
CA GLN A 45 1.42 -36.29 54.12
C GLN A 45 0.02 -36.45 54.79
N THR A 46 -0.70 -37.58 54.76
CA THR A 46 -0.29 -38.98 55.05
C THR A 46 -1.28 -40.00 54.44
N THR A 47 -0.84 -41.23 54.15
CA THR A 47 -1.74 -42.40 54.17
C THR A 47 -0.95 -43.66 54.53
N THR A 48 -1.34 -44.28 55.65
CA THR A 48 -0.89 -45.60 56.10
C THR A 48 -2.13 -46.49 56.23
N GLN A 49 -2.09 -47.70 55.67
CA GLN A 49 -2.58 -48.98 56.24
C GLN A 49 -2.43 -50.07 55.14
N PRO A 50 -2.06 -51.33 55.49
CA PRO A 50 -1.71 -52.38 54.52
C PRO A 50 -2.83 -53.40 54.30
N THR A 51 -2.68 -54.22 53.26
CA THR A 51 -3.45 -55.46 53.05
C THR A 51 -2.50 -56.57 52.61
N TYR A 52 -2.53 -57.71 53.30
CA TYR A 52 -1.90 -59.01 52.93
C TYR A 52 -2.65 -59.63 51.70
N ASP A 53 -2.20 -60.66 50.96
CA ASP A 53 -1.25 -61.74 51.26
C ASP A 53 -0.70 -62.48 50.00
N PHE A 54 0.34 -63.29 50.23
CA PHE A 54 0.70 -64.58 49.61
C PHE A 54 1.28 -64.77 48.17
N ILE A 55 2.37 -65.56 48.14
CA ILE A 55 2.97 -66.39 47.04
C ILE A 55 3.81 -65.64 45.96
N SER A 56 5.08 -66.01 45.64
CA SER A 56 6.14 -66.78 46.33
C SER A 56 7.52 -66.62 45.62
N GLY A 57 8.63 -66.77 46.38
CA GLY A 57 10.00 -67.05 45.87
C GLY A 57 10.99 -65.86 45.86
N GLY A 58 12.22 -65.97 46.41
CA GLY A 58 12.79 -67.04 47.26
C GLY A 58 14.29 -66.85 47.61
N ALA A 59 14.74 -67.64 48.60
CA ALA A 59 16.10 -67.93 49.09
C ALA A 59 16.71 -66.96 50.14
N ALA A 60 17.46 -67.38 51.17
CA ALA A 60 17.87 -68.71 51.70
C ALA A 60 17.66 -68.70 53.26
N GLU A 61 17.75 -69.77 54.06
CA GLU A 61 18.86 -70.73 54.28
C GLU A 61 18.38 -72.02 55.01
N ASN A 62 19.19 -73.08 54.90
CA ASN A 62 19.42 -74.13 55.91
C ASN A 62 18.23 -74.70 56.73
N SER A 63 17.70 -75.86 56.32
CA SER A 63 17.94 -77.14 57.03
C SER A 63 16.94 -78.24 56.61
N HIS A 64 17.41 -79.29 55.93
CA HIS A 64 16.67 -80.55 55.85
C HIS A 64 17.57 -81.77 56.01
N GLN A 65 17.17 -82.63 56.94
CA GLN A 65 17.78 -83.90 57.29
C GLN A 65 17.42 -84.98 56.26
N PRO A 66 18.34 -85.90 55.91
CA PRO A 66 17.98 -87.18 55.30
C PRO A 66 17.74 -88.25 56.37
N LEU A 67 16.53 -88.79 56.42
CA LEU A 67 16.18 -89.98 57.23
C LEU A 67 16.43 -91.27 56.45
N ARG A 68 17.47 -92.05 56.82
CA ARG A 68 17.32 -93.48 57.20
C ARG A 68 18.64 -94.19 57.54
N GLN A 69 18.68 -94.72 58.76
CA GLN A 69 19.00 -96.11 59.11
C GLN A 69 20.02 -96.88 58.26
N SER A 70 21.15 -97.25 58.88
CA SER A 70 21.81 -98.53 58.61
C SER A 70 22.26 -99.20 59.93
N ARG A 71 22.26 -100.53 59.94
CA ARG A 71 22.38 -101.37 61.15
C ARG A 71 23.83 -101.63 61.60
N VAL A 72 23.92 -102.02 62.87
CA VAL A 72 25.06 -102.58 63.60
C VAL A 72 25.86 -103.64 62.84
N ARG A 73 27.19 -103.60 63.02
CA ARG A 73 28.25 -104.53 62.60
C ARG A 73 28.45 -105.68 63.61
N GLN A 74 28.71 -106.91 63.12
CA GLN A 74 29.34 -108.08 63.80
C GLN A 74 29.87 -109.03 62.66
N PRO A 75 30.78 -110.02 62.87
CA PRO A 75 32.08 -109.97 62.18
C PRO A 75 32.60 -111.31 61.57
N SER A 76 33.85 -111.23 61.07
CA SER A 76 34.86 -112.30 60.84
C SER A 76 34.69 -113.33 59.71
N GLY A 77 35.83 -113.69 59.11
CA GLY A 77 35.99 -114.66 58.03
C GLY A 77 37.24 -114.32 57.20
N ALA A 78 38.26 -115.18 57.17
CA ALA A 78 39.60 -114.83 56.69
C ALA A 78 40.04 -115.63 55.45
N ARG A 79 40.61 -114.91 54.46
CA ARG A 79 41.67 -115.30 53.49
C ARG A 79 41.44 -116.55 52.57
N PRO A 80 42.16 -116.68 51.42
CA PRO A 80 42.97 -115.72 50.65
C PRO A 80 42.45 -115.63 49.17
N ASP A 81 43.14 -115.11 48.14
CA ASP A 81 44.22 -114.10 48.07
C ASP A 81 43.94 -113.21 46.85
N LEU A 82 43.73 -111.91 47.06
CA LEU A 82 43.25 -110.97 46.02
C LEU A 82 43.81 -109.55 46.21
N THR A 83 45.03 -109.40 46.75
CA THR A 83 45.58 -108.09 47.14
C THR A 83 45.75 -107.09 45.99
N GLN A 84 45.97 -107.55 44.75
CA GLN A 84 45.93 -106.68 43.56
C GLN A 84 44.49 -106.35 43.15
N ASP A 85 43.59 -107.33 43.16
CA ASP A 85 42.19 -107.19 42.77
C ASP A 85 41.40 -106.24 43.70
N GLU A 86 41.63 -106.30 45.01
CA GLU A 86 41.04 -105.35 45.97
C GLU A 86 41.55 -103.92 45.74
N SER A 87 42.84 -103.74 45.41
CA SER A 87 43.40 -102.41 45.11
C SER A 87 42.86 -101.82 43.80
N LEU A 88 42.64 -102.67 42.79
CA LEU A 88 42.02 -102.27 41.52
C LEU A 88 40.53 -101.97 41.73
N ARG A 89 39.80 -102.78 42.49
CA ARG A 89 38.40 -102.51 42.87
C ARG A 89 38.26 -101.23 43.69
N ALA A 90 39.19 -100.94 44.59
CA ALA A 90 39.23 -99.67 45.32
C ALA A 90 39.46 -98.48 44.39
N LYS A 91 40.36 -98.60 43.40
CA LYS A 91 40.60 -97.57 42.36
C LYS A 91 39.42 -97.40 41.40
N ILE A 92 38.77 -98.49 41.00
CA ILE A 92 37.57 -98.45 40.16
C ILE A 92 36.43 -97.78 40.93
N ASN A 93 36.22 -98.15 42.20
CA ASN A 93 35.24 -97.50 43.05
C ASN A 93 35.55 -96.00 43.25
N SER A 94 36.81 -95.62 43.49
CA SER A 94 37.17 -94.19 43.63
C SER A 94 36.94 -93.42 42.33
N LEU A 95 37.33 -93.98 41.18
CA LEU A 95 37.06 -93.40 39.86
C LEU A 95 35.55 -93.35 39.55
N GLU A 96 34.76 -94.34 39.98
CA GLU A 96 33.30 -94.29 39.89
C GLU A 96 32.69 -93.20 40.77
N TYR A 97 33.21 -92.98 41.97
CA TYR A 97 32.78 -91.88 42.84
C TYR A 97 33.18 -90.52 42.27
N GLU A 98 34.40 -90.39 41.75
CA GLU A 98 34.87 -89.18 41.03
C GLU A 98 34.02 -88.92 39.78
N LEU A 99 33.70 -89.94 38.99
CA LEU A 99 32.85 -89.82 37.79
C LEU A 99 31.40 -89.48 38.17
N LYS A 100 30.85 -90.07 39.23
CA LYS A 100 29.52 -89.71 39.77
C LYS A 100 29.53 -88.27 40.33
N ASN A 101 30.61 -87.84 40.99
CA ASN A 101 30.77 -86.48 41.48
C ASN A 101 30.85 -85.47 40.32
N LEU A 102 31.68 -85.73 39.31
CA LEU A 102 31.76 -84.92 38.08
C LEU A 102 30.43 -84.88 37.31
N GLN A 103 29.65 -85.97 37.31
CA GLN A 103 28.30 -85.99 36.74
C GLN A 103 27.32 -85.12 37.55
N GLN A 104 27.41 -85.13 38.89
CA GLN A 104 26.61 -84.27 39.76
C GLN A 104 27.01 -82.80 39.62
N GLU A 105 28.30 -82.49 39.60
CA GLU A 105 28.84 -81.14 39.35
C GLU A 105 28.41 -80.62 37.97
N ARG A 106 28.50 -81.44 36.91
CA ARG A 106 27.99 -81.08 35.57
C ARG A 106 26.48 -80.85 35.58
N GLY A 107 25.72 -81.65 36.33
CA GLY A 107 24.29 -81.46 36.52
C GLY A 107 23.95 -80.15 37.23
N LEU A 108 24.66 -79.84 38.32
CA LEU A 108 24.53 -78.58 39.05
C LEU A 108 24.91 -77.37 38.19
N LEU A 109 25.99 -77.46 37.41
CA LEU A 109 26.44 -76.41 36.50
C LEU A 109 25.45 -76.19 35.35
N THR A 110 24.83 -77.25 34.83
CA THR A 110 23.74 -77.15 33.85
C THR A 110 22.52 -76.44 34.45
N LEU A 111 22.11 -76.80 35.68
CA LEU A 111 21.01 -76.14 36.39
C LEU A 111 21.32 -74.68 36.75
N GLN A 112 22.58 -74.35 37.06
CA GLN A 112 23.04 -72.98 37.27
C GLN A 112 22.93 -72.17 35.99
N HIS A 113 23.45 -72.67 34.86
CA HIS A 113 23.32 -71.99 33.57
C HIS A 113 21.86 -71.87 33.09
N GLU A 114 21.02 -72.88 33.29
CA GLU A 114 19.59 -72.75 33.01
C GLU A 114 18.91 -71.69 33.90
N LYS A 115 19.30 -71.58 35.17
CA LYS A 115 18.80 -70.54 36.07
C LYS A 115 19.27 -69.16 35.61
N GLU A 116 20.56 -69.01 35.28
CA GLU A 116 21.13 -67.79 34.74
C GLU A 116 20.42 -67.37 33.44
N LEU A 117 20.17 -68.29 32.52
CA LEU A 117 19.41 -68.01 31.29
C LEU A 117 17.98 -67.52 31.58
N ARG A 118 17.26 -68.14 32.52
CA ARG A 118 15.93 -67.67 32.94
C ARG A 118 15.99 -66.30 33.62
N ASP A 119 16.95 -66.09 34.51
CA ASP A 119 17.15 -64.81 35.20
C ASP A 119 17.49 -63.68 34.19
N GLN A 120 18.28 -63.97 33.15
CA GLN A 120 18.59 -63.02 32.07
C GLN A 120 17.38 -62.77 31.14
N GLN A 121 16.59 -63.80 30.81
CA GLN A 121 15.34 -63.64 30.06
C GLN A 121 14.35 -62.75 30.81
N VAL A 122 14.13 -63.00 32.10
CA VAL A 122 13.25 -62.19 32.96
C VAL A 122 13.75 -60.74 33.09
N ARG A 123 15.09 -60.52 33.15
CA ARG A 123 15.66 -59.16 33.10
C ARG A 123 15.37 -58.47 31.77
N ALA A 124 15.65 -59.13 30.65
CA ALA A 124 15.41 -58.60 29.31
C ALA A 124 13.93 -58.26 29.07
N GLU A 125 13.00 -59.13 29.49
CA GLU A 125 11.57 -58.84 29.44
C GLU A 125 11.15 -57.63 30.28
N ASN A 126 11.69 -57.53 31.51
CA ASN A 126 11.38 -56.41 32.40
C ASN A 126 11.94 -55.10 31.85
N ASP A 127 13.12 -55.10 31.25
CA ASP A 127 13.71 -53.91 30.64
C ASP A 127 13.01 -53.54 29.33
N PHE A 128 12.57 -54.52 28.53
CA PHE A 128 11.68 -54.27 27.38
C PHE A 128 10.34 -53.64 27.81
N LYS A 129 9.70 -54.15 28.88
CA LYS A 129 8.47 -53.56 29.44
C LYS A 129 8.70 -52.12 29.93
N LYS A 130 9.82 -51.85 30.62
CA LYS A 130 10.20 -50.48 31.02
C LYS A 130 10.41 -49.57 29.81
N TYR A 131 11.11 -50.05 28.77
CA TYR A 131 11.35 -49.31 27.54
C TYR A 131 10.03 -48.97 26.84
N GLN A 132 9.12 -49.93 26.67
CA GLN A 132 7.81 -49.71 26.05
C GLN A 132 6.96 -48.69 26.83
N VAL A 133 6.98 -48.73 28.17
CA VAL A 133 6.31 -47.73 29.01
C VAL A 133 6.95 -46.35 28.82
N ALA A 134 8.29 -46.25 28.85
CA ALA A 134 9.02 -45.00 28.65
C ALA A 134 8.80 -44.39 27.25
N GLU A 135 8.80 -45.21 26.20
CA GLU A 135 8.50 -44.81 24.82
C GLU A 135 7.07 -44.30 24.71
N SER A 136 6.08 -45.01 25.27
CA SER A 136 4.68 -44.54 25.26
C SER A 136 4.48 -43.24 26.05
N ALA A 137 5.28 -43.02 27.10
CA ALA A 137 5.27 -41.77 27.87
C ALA A 137 5.95 -40.63 27.08
N ALA A 138 7.04 -40.91 26.38
CA ALA A 138 7.71 -39.96 25.49
C ALA A 138 6.80 -39.53 24.33
N GLN A 139 6.13 -40.48 23.67
CA GLN A 139 5.16 -40.19 22.60
C GLN A 139 3.97 -39.33 23.10
N LYS A 140 3.47 -39.59 24.32
CA LYS A 140 2.43 -38.74 24.94
C LYS A 140 2.96 -37.35 25.32
N ALA A 141 4.24 -37.23 25.67
CA ALA A 141 4.87 -35.95 25.95
C ALA A 141 5.08 -35.13 24.67
N THR A 142 5.57 -35.74 23.58
CA THR A 142 5.73 -35.05 22.29
C THR A 142 4.39 -34.63 21.70
N GLN A 143 3.36 -35.48 21.75
CA GLN A 143 1.99 -35.10 21.31
C GLN A 143 1.44 -33.89 22.09
N ARG A 144 1.66 -33.81 23.40
CA ARG A 144 1.28 -32.65 24.21
C ARG A 144 2.10 -31.40 23.86
N GLN A 145 3.41 -31.56 23.65
CA GLN A 145 4.27 -30.46 23.22
C GLN A 145 3.87 -29.92 21.84
N GLU A 146 3.51 -30.79 20.90
CA GLU A 146 2.98 -30.42 19.58
C GLU A 146 1.62 -29.73 19.67
N ALA A 147 0.73 -30.19 20.54
CA ALA A 147 -0.57 -29.53 20.78
C ALA A 147 -0.37 -28.11 21.33
N ILE A 148 0.43 -27.95 22.38
CA ILE A 148 0.75 -26.63 22.96
C ILE A 148 1.46 -25.74 21.93
N ALA A 149 2.34 -26.29 21.08
CA ALA A 149 3.00 -25.54 20.02
C ALA A 149 2.05 -25.12 18.88
N LYS A 150 0.95 -25.85 18.65
CA LYS A 150 -0.13 -25.45 17.72
C LYS A 150 -0.99 -24.34 18.36
N GLU A 151 -1.46 -24.54 19.58
CA GLU A 151 -2.22 -23.53 20.34
C GLU A 151 -1.45 -22.20 20.45
N LEU A 152 -0.15 -22.25 20.73
CA LEU A 152 0.68 -21.04 20.83
C LEU A 152 0.83 -20.33 19.47
N ARG A 153 0.97 -21.07 18.36
CA ARG A 153 0.97 -20.49 17.00
C ARG A 153 -0.39 -19.88 16.65
N GLU A 154 -1.49 -20.59 16.89
CA GLU A 154 -2.85 -20.10 16.63
C GLU A 154 -3.15 -18.83 17.42
N LEU A 155 -2.75 -18.76 18.69
CA LEU A 155 -2.83 -17.54 19.51
C LEU A 155 -1.94 -16.41 18.95
N GLN A 156 -0.74 -16.73 18.45
CA GLN A 156 0.16 -15.75 17.86
C GLN A 156 -0.40 -15.20 16.55
N ASP A 157 -0.97 -16.06 15.70
CA ASP A 157 -1.64 -15.70 14.46
C ASP A 157 -2.90 -14.85 14.74
N GLN A 158 -3.74 -15.25 15.70
CA GLN A 158 -4.87 -14.45 16.18
C GLN A 158 -4.41 -13.06 16.64
N ARG A 159 -3.37 -12.97 17.49
CA ARG A 159 -2.81 -11.68 17.94
C ARG A 159 -2.27 -10.81 16.81
N THR A 160 -1.60 -11.39 15.82
CA THR A 160 -1.12 -10.62 14.66
C THR A 160 -2.26 -10.15 13.77
N ASN A 161 -3.31 -10.95 13.59
CA ASN A 161 -4.50 -10.57 12.83
C ASN A 161 -5.33 -9.49 13.55
N GLU A 162 -5.54 -9.62 14.86
CA GLU A 162 -6.16 -8.58 15.72
C GLU A 162 -5.37 -7.27 15.61
N LYS A 163 -4.05 -7.31 15.78
CA LYS A 163 -3.18 -6.15 15.66
C LYS A 163 -3.26 -5.52 14.27
N ALA A 164 -3.21 -6.31 13.19
CA ALA A 164 -3.33 -5.81 11.82
C ALA A 164 -4.73 -5.24 11.51
N ALA A 165 -5.79 -5.75 12.14
CA ALA A 165 -7.13 -5.18 12.03
C ALA A 165 -7.24 -3.83 12.76
N LEU A 166 -6.72 -3.73 13.98
CA LEU A 166 -6.65 -2.49 14.76
C LEU A 166 -5.76 -1.43 14.09
N GLU A 167 -4.64 -1.82 13.49
CA GLU A 167 -3.77 -0.90 12.72
C GLU A 167 -4.45 -0.38 11.45
N ARG A 168 -5.26 -1.19 10.76
CA ARG A 168 -6.09 -0.72 9.64
C ARG A 168 -7.13 0.28 10.14
N GLN A 169 -7.90 -0.07 11.16
CA GLN A 169 -8.89 0.83 11.76
C GLN A 169 -8.28 2.15 12.25
N LEU A 170 -7.06 2.12 12.82
CA LEU A 170 -6.35 3.32 13.23
C LEU A 170 -5.99 4.21 12.03
N ARG A 171 -5.56 3.63 10.90
CA ARG A 171 -5.30 4.38 9.65
C ARG A 171 -6.59 4.92 9.06
N ASP A 172 -7.63 4.10 8.92
CA ASP A 172 -8.94 4.53 8.41
C ASP A 172 -9.51 5.70 9.22
N LEU A 173 -9.36 5.68 10.55
CA LEU A 173 -9.74 6.78 11.44
C LEU A 173 -8.81 8.00 11.34
N GLN A 174 -7.51 7.80 11.10
CA GLN A 174 -6.57 8.91 10.85
C GLN A 174 -6.87 9.61 9.52
N ASP A 175 -7.14 8.85 8.46
CA ASP A 175 -7.49 9.35 7.13
C ASP A 175 -8.84 10.09 7.17
N GLN A 176 -9.85 9.55 7.86
CA GLN A 176 -11.11 10.25 8.12
C GLN A 176 -10.91 11.52 8.96
N ASN A 177 -9.98 11.52 9.92
CA ASN A 177 -9.69 12.72 10.72
C ASN A 177 -8.96 13.78 9.90
N ALA A 178 -8.11 13.37 8.94
CA ALA A 178 -7.46 14.25 7.99
C ALA A 178 -8.48 14.85 7.00
N SER A 179 -9.35 14.04 6.39
CA SER A 179 -10.39 14.53 5.47
C SER A 179 -11.37 15.48 6.16
N LEU A 180 -11.82 15.16 7.38
CA LEU A 180 -12.70 16.05 8.15
C LEU A 180 -12.00 17.37 8.55
N LYS A 181 -10.68 17.40 8.67
CA LYS A 181 -9.91 18.64 8.89
C LYS A 181 -9.75 19.44 7.61
N GLU A 182 -9.58 18.78 6.47
CA GLU A 182 -9.56 19.41 5.14
C GLU A 182 -10.94 20.03 4.85
N ASP A 183 -12.03 19.27 5.00
CA ASP A 183 -13.42 19.76 4.89
C ASP A 183 -13.71 20.95 5.83
N ALA A 184 -13.19 20.92 7.07
CA ALA A 184 -13.31 22.02 8.02
C ALA A 184 -12.52 23.27 7.59
N ALA A 185 -11.31 23.10 7.05
CA ALA A 185 -10.52 24.21 6.50
C ALA A 185 -11.17 24.80 5.24
N ASP A 186 -11.71 23.95 4.35
CA ASP A 186 -12.40 24.33 3.12
C ASP A 186 -13.69 25.11 3.42
N THR A 187 -14.48 24.64 4.39
CA THR A 187 -15.69 25.35 4.83
C THR A 187 -15.35 26.65 5.56
N GLN A 188 -14.28 26.70 6.35
CA GLN A 188 -13.80 27.93 6.96
C GLN A 188 -13.30 28.95 5.92
N ALA A 189 -12.59 28.50 4.87
CA ALA A 189 -12.15 29.36 3.78
C ALA A 189 -13.34 29.95 3.00
N ARG A 190 -14.32 29.11 2.64
CA ARG A 190 -15.56 29.55 1.98
C ARG A 190 -16.35 30.55 2.83
N LEU A 191 -16.39 30.36 4.15
CA LEU A 191 -17.03 31.28 5.08
C LEU A 191 -16.28 32.62 5.15
N ALA A 192 -14.96 32.60 5.25
CA ALA A 192 -14.14 33.82 5.22
C ALA A 192 -14.27 34.60 3.90
N ASP A 193 -14.40 33.92 2.76
CA ASP A 193 -14.62 34.57 1.47
C ASP A 193 -16.05 35.13 1.33
N GLN A 194 -17.05 34.46 1.91
CA GLN A 194 -18.41 35.02 2.03
C GLN A 194 -18.43 36.25 2.95
N GLU A 195 -17.76 36.22 4.10
CA GLU A 195 -17.61 37.36 5.01
C GLU A 195 -16.93 38.54 4.31
N ARG A 196 -15.83 38.31 3.57
CA ARG A 196 -15.20 39.34 2.73
C ARG A 196 -16.18 39.91 1.71
N HIS A 197 -16.94 39.06 1.01
CA HIS A 197 -17.93 39.51 0.03
C HIS A 197 -19.04 40.37 0.66
N TYR A 198 -19.58 39.96 1.80
CA TYR A 198 -20.58 40.75 2.53
C TYR A 198 -20.01 42.06 3.09
N ASN A 199 -18.77 42.06 3.58
CA ASN A 199 -18.09 43.28 4.02
C ASN A 199 -17.86 44.26 2.85
N HIS A 200 -17.49 43.76 1.66
CA HIS A 200 -17.42 44.60 0.46
C HIS A 200 -18.80 45.17 0.08
N GLN A 201 -19.86 44.35 0.07
CA GLN A 201 -21.23 44.84 -0.19
C GLN A 201 -21.69 45.88 0.85
N LEU A 202 -21.38 45.68 2.12
CA LEU A 202 -21.68 46.64 3.19
C LEU A 202 -20.94 47.95 2.98
N ASN A 203 -19.62 47.91 2.75
CA ASN A 203 -18.81 49.10 2.46
C ASN A 203 -19.32 49.86 1.22
N ASP A 204 -19.72 49.15 0.15
CA ASP A 204 -20.31 49.75 -1.05
C ASP A 204 -21.66 50.43 -0.77
N ILE A 205 -22.50 49.83 0.08
CA ILE A 205 -23.79 50.40 0.50
C ILE A 205 -23.58 51.60 1.43
N GLU A 206 -22.61 51.53 2.34
CA GLU A 206 -22.24 52.63 3.23
C GLU A 206 -21.65 53.81 2.46
N ALA A 207 -20.77 53.57 1.48
CA ALA A 207 -20.25 54.60 0.59
C ALA A 207 -21.37 55.28 -0.23
N LYS A 208 -22.31 54.50 -0.79
CA LYS A 208 -23.49 55.04 -1.48
C LYS A 208 -24.38 55.84 -0.53
N ARG A 209 -24.58 55.38 0.70
CA ARG A 209 -25.35 56.09 1.73
C ARG A 209 -24.67 57.40 2.13
N ALA A 210 -23.35 57.41 2.29
CA ALA A 210 -22.58 58.61 2.61
C ALA A 210 -22.66 59.65 1.47
N ALA A 211 -22.46 59.23 0.22
CA ALA A 211 -22.60 60.11 -0.94
C ALA A 211 -24.03 60.66 -1.08
N LEU A 212 -25.06 59.82 -0.88
CA LEU A 212 -26.45 60.30 -0.87
C LEU A 212 -26.71 61.30 0.27
N GLN A 213 -26.17 61.07 1.47
CA GLN A 213 -26.27 62.01 2.58
C GLN A 213 -25.61 63.35 2.25
N GLU A 214 -24.42 63.33 1.68
CA GLU A 214 -23.71 64.53 1.22
C GLU A 214 -24.52 65.30 0.16
N THR A 215 -25.11 64.62 -0.83
CA THR A 215 -25.99 65.31 -1.81
C THR A 215 -27.25 65.89 -1.18
N VAL A 216 -27.85 65.23 -0.18
CA VAL A 216 -29.00 65.76 0.55
C VAL A 216 -28.63 66.99 1.36
N ASP A 217 -27.45 66.99 1.99
CA ASP A 217 -27.00 68.12 2.80
C ASP A 217 -26.51 69.29 1.93
N SER A 218 -25.93 69.04 0.74
CA SER A 218 -25.68 70.08 -0.29
C SER A 218 -26.98 70.74 -0.75
N VAL A 219 -27.98 69.94 -1.16
CA VAL A 219 -29.28 70.47 -1.61
C VAL A 219 -30.01 71.23 -0.49
N ARG A 220 -29.83 70.83 0.77
CA ARG A 220 -30.33 71.61 1.93
C ARG A 220 -29.62 72.95 2.08
N GLN A 221 -28.30 72.99 1.95
CA GLN A 221 -27.53 74.25 1.98
C GLN A 221 -27.91 75.17 0.82
N GLU A 222 -28.05 74.64 -0.39
CA GLU A 222 -28.55 75.37 -1.56
C GLU A 222 -29.97 75.91 -1.34
N LEU A 223 -30.87 75.12 -0.73
CA LEU A 223 -32.23 75.56 -0.39
C LEU A 223 -32.23 76.66 0.68
N GLU A 224 -31.40 76.54 1.73
CA GLU A 224 -31.23 77.58 2.76
C GLU A 224 -30.65 78.87 2.17
N GLU A 225 -29.65 78.76 1.31
CA GLU A 225 -29.06 79.92 0.63
C GLU A 225 -30.08 80.58 -0.32
N LEU A 226 -30.78 79.81 -1.15
CA LEU A 226 -31.84 80.32 -2.02
C LEU A 226 -32.98 80.96 -1.22
N SER A 227 -33.33 80.41 -0.05
CA SER A 227 -34.31 81.01 0.86
C SER A 227 -33.82 82.35 1.42
N ARG A 228 -32.55 82.45 1.85
CA ARG A 228 -31.94 83.71 2.28
C ARG A 228 -31.85 84.73 1.13
N GLN A 229 -31.51 84.30 -0.08
CA GLN A 229 -31.49 85.16 -1.27
C GLN A 229 -32.90 85.65 -1.64
N PHE A 230 -33.92 84.80 -1.48
CA PHE A 230 -35.33 85.16 -1.66
C PHE A 230 -35.78 86.16 -0.60
N GLU A 231 -35.51 85.92 0.69
CA GLU A 231 -35.80 86.86 1.78
C GLU A 231 -35.07 88.21 1.59
N SER A 232 -33.81 88.19 1.18
CA SER A 232 -33.05 89.41 0.84
C SER A 232 -33.64 90.15 -0.36
N SER A 233 -34.12 89.42 -1.37
CA SER A 233 -34.78 90.01 -2.54
C SER A 233 -36.16 90.57 -2.19
N GLN A 234 -36.93 89.88 -1.35
CA GLN A 234 -38.24 90.31 -0.86
C GLN A 234 -38.14 91.55 0.04
N THR A 235 -37.13 91.62 0.91
CA THR A 235 -36.86 92.81 1.73
C THR A 235 -36.33 93.98 0.90
N ARG A 236 -35.50 93.72 -0.13
CA ARG A 236 -35.11 94.75 -1.12
C ARG A 236 -36.32 95.23 -1.93
N LEU A 237 -37.23 94.34 -2.32
CA LEU A 237 -38.48 94.71 -3.00
C LEU A 237 -39.33 95.58 -2.10
N SER A 238 -39.62 95.18 -0.84
CA SER A 238 -40.42 96.02 0.06
C SER A 238 -39.77 97.37 0.37
N GLN A 239 -38.43 97.45 0.45
CA GLN A 239 -37.70 98.73 0.53
C GLN A 239 -37.81 99.56 -0.75
N ARG A 240 -37.80 98.92 -1.93
CA ARG A 240 -38.01 99.60 -3.22
C ARG A 240 -39.45 100.05 -3.38
N ASP A 241 -40.43 99.27 -2.95
CA ASP A 241 -41.85 99.60 -3.03
C ASP A 241 -42.17 100.76 -2.08
N ALA A 242 -41.67 100.74 -0.83
CA ALA A 242 -41.76 101.88 0.08
C ALA A 242 -41.02 103.13 -0.45
N ARG A 243 -39.90 102.94 -1.16
CA ARG A 243 -39.19 104.03 -1.84
C ARG A 243 -39.92 104.50 -3.10
N ILE A 244 -40.66 103.63 -3.79
CA ILE A 244 -41.53 103.99 -4.92
C ILE A 244 -42.73 104.75 -4.39
N GLU A 245 -43.38 104.33 -3.30
CA GLU A 245 -44.46 105.07 -2.65
C GLU A 245 -43.98 106.47 -2.19
N ALA A 246 -42.79 106.54 -1.58
CA ALA A 246 -42.15 107.82 -1.27
C ALA A 246 -41.85 108.64 -2.54
N LEU A 247 -41.24 108.04 -3.57
CA LEU A 247 -40.95 108.70 -4.86
C LEU A 247 -42.20 109.01 -5.69
N GLU A 248 -43.34 108.36 -5.44
CA GLU A 248 -44.65 108.62 -6.05
C GLU A 248 -45.38 109.73 -5.29
N SER A 249 -45.12 109.89 -4.00
CA SER A 249 -45.48 111.11 -3.27
C SER A 249 -44.60 112.30 -3.69
N GLU A 250 -43.29 112.08 -3.88
CA GLU A 250 -42.34 113.06 -4.40
C GLU A 250 -42.54 113.32 -5.90
N LEU A 251 -43.02 112.37 -6.71
CA LEU A 251 -43.51 112.60 -8.08
C LEU A 251 -44.93 113.17 -8.06
N GLY A 252 -45.73 112.96 -7.04
CA GLY A 252 -46.92 113.77 -6.80
C GLY A 252 -46.56 115.25 -6.71
N ALA A 253 -45.43 115.57 -6.08
CA ALA A 253 -44.84 116.90 -6.05
C ALA A 253 -44.07 117.27 -7.35
N SER A 254 -43.24 116.38 -7.90
CA SER A 254 -42.31 116.62 -9.02
C SER A 254 -42.90 116.36 -10.41
N ARG A 255 -44.13 115.83 -10.51
CA ARG A 255 -44.95 115.89 -11.72
C ARG A 255 -45.50 117.31 -11.96
N SER A 256 -45.23 118.25 -11.04
CA SER A 256 -45.23 119.69 -11.31
C SER A 256 -43.93 120.21 -11.98
N HIS A 257 -42.93 119.35 -12.21
CA HIS A 257 -41.62 119.69 -12.80
C HIS A 257 -41.09 118.62 -13.78
N SER A 258 -41.57 118.72 -15.03
CA SER A 258 -40.80 118.60 -16.28
C SER A 258 -39.74 117.48 -16.48
N ALA A 259 -40.16 116.43 -17.19
CA ALA A 259 -39.48 115.79 -18.33
C ALA A 259 -38.02 115.27 -18.22
N ASP A 260 -37.86 113.94 -18.14
CA ASP A 260 -36.56 113.24 -18.26
C ASP A 260 -36.36 112.53 -19.60
N SER A 261 -35.42 113.03 -20.41
CA SER A 261 -34.92 112.33 -21.60
C SER A 261 -33.82 111.31 -21.28
N GLU A 262 -33.16 111.39 -20.13
CA GLU A 262 -32.08 110.48 -19.75
C GLU A 262 -32.59 109.08 -19.34
N ALA A 263 -33.78 109.01 -18.73
CA ALA A 263 -34.41 107.74 -18.36
C ALA A 263 -34.63 106.81 -19.58
N LEU A 264 -34.94 107.38 -20.75
CA LEU A 264 -35.08 106.62 -22.00
C LEU A 264 -33.73 106.07 -22.51
N ASN A 265 -32.64 106.84 -22.38
CA ASN A 265 -31.30 106.39 -22.77
C ASN A 265 -30.78 105.27 -21.85
N ILE A 266 -31.06 105.35 -20.54
CA ILE A 266 -30.69 104.30 -19.58
C ILE A 266 -31.44 103.01 -19.88
N LEU A 267 -32.75 103.09 -20.17
CA LEU A 267 -33.56 101.94 -20.61
C LEU A 267 -33.03 101.32 -21.92
N GLN A 268 -32.65 102.15 -22.90
CA GLN A 268 -32.09 101.66 -24.16
C GLN A 268 -30.76 100.91 -23.95
N ASN A 269 -29.88 101.41 -23.08
CA ASN A 269 -28.62 100.74 -22.74
C ASN A 269 -28.88 99.40 -22.04
N GLN A 270 -29.73 99.36 -21.00
CA GLN A 270 -30.06 98.11 -20.29
C GLN A 270 -30.73 97.07 -21.19
N LEU A 271 -31.61 97.50 -22.11
CA LEU A 271 -32.20 96.59 -23.09
C LEU A 271 -31.13 96.02 -24.04
N SER A 272 -30.13 96.83 -24.44
CA SER A 272 -29.03 96.35 -25.27
C SER A 272 -28.15 95.33 -24.53
N GLU A 273 -27.85 95.56 -23.26
CA GLU A 273 -27.10 94.62 -22.41
C GLU A 273 -27.85 93.29 -22.26
N GLN A 274 -29.16 93.34 -21.97
CA GLN A 274 -30.01 92.14 -21.89
C GLN A 274 -30.03 91.37 -23.22
N VAL A 275 -30.13 92.06 -24.37
CA VAL A 275 -30.06 91.41 -25.69
C VAL A 275 -28.69 90.76 -25.93
N THR A 276 -27.58 91.37 -25.50
CA THR A 276 -26.25 90.71 -25.60
C THR A 276 -26.12 89.52 -24.65
N HIS A 277 -26.71 89.58 -23.45
CA HIS A 277 -26.72 88.47 -22.50
C HIS A 277 -27.55 87.29 -23.01
N ILE A 278 -28.74 87.55 -23.57
CA ILE A 278 -29.58 86.52 -24.22
C ILE A 278 -28.81 85.88 -25.38
N ARG A 279 -28.14 86.65 -26.24
CA ARG A 279 -27.31 86.09 -27.32
C ARG A 279 -26.15 85.22 -26.82
N LYS A 280 -25.51 85.58 -25.70
CA LYS A 280 -24.48 84.75 -25.05
C LYS A 280 -25.08 83.44 -24.52
N LEU A 281 -26.21 83.49 -23.82
CA LEU A 281 -26.92 82.30 -23.34
C LEU A 281 -27.41 81.41 -24.49
N GLU A 282 -27.83 81.97 -25.61
CA GLU A 282 -28.17 81.18 -26.80
C GLU A 282 -26.94 80.52 -27.43
N SER A 283 -25.75 81.16 -27.39
CA SER A 283 -24.50 80.55 -27.86
C SER A 283 -24.12 79.36 -27.00
N THR A 284 -24.04 79.56 -25.67
CA THR A 284 -23.68 78.47 -24.74
C THR A 284 -24.69 77.33 -24.75
N ASN A 285 -25.98 77.61 -24.93
CA ASN A 285 -27.01 76.57 -25.11
C ASN A 285 -26.81 75.78 -26.43
N ARG A 286 -26.46 76.46 -27.54
CA ARG A 286 -26.12 75.78 -28.80
C ARG A 286 -24.85 74.93 -28.68
N GLU A 287 -23.84 75.41 -27.98
CA GLU A 287 -22.59 74.70 -27.68
C GLU A 287 -22.86 73.45 -26.83
N GLN A 288 -23.59 73.59 -25.71
CA GLN A 288 -24.01 72.48 -24.85
C GLN A 288 -24.88 71.45 -25.60
N LEU A 289 -25.77 71.89 -26.51
CA LEU A 289 -26.55 70.99 -27.36
C LEU A 289 -25.66 70.23 -28.37
N ALA A 290 -24.59 70.84 -28.87
CA ALA A 290 -23.60 70.17 -29.72
C ALA A 290 -22.78 69.14 -28.93
N GLU A 291 -22.34 69.48 -27.72
CA GLU A 291 -21.66 68.54 -26.81
C GLU A 291 -22.55 67.37 -26.41
N LEU A 292 -23.81 67.62 -26.03
CA LEU A 292 -24.78 66.56 -25.72
C LEU A 292 -25.06 65.65 -26.91
N ARG A 293 -25.04 66.16 -28.15
CA ARG A 293 -25.10 65.32 -29.37
C ARG A 293 -23.83 64.48 -29.51
N ARG A 294 -22.65 65.09 -29.41
CA ARG A 294 -21.34 64.39 -29.46
C ARG A 294 -21.23 63.28 -28.43
N LEU A 295 -21.67 63.52 -27.19
CA LEU A 295 -21.67 62.54 -26.11
C LEU A 295 -22.67 61.41 -26.35
N ARG A 296 -23.84 61.68 -26.93
CA ARG A 296 -24.82 60.64 -27.31
C ARG A 296 -24.30 59.76 -28.46
N ASP A 297 -23.63 60.35 -29.44
CA ASP A 297 -23.05 59.60 -30.55
C ASP A 297 -21.82 58.79 -30.11
N ALA A 298 -21.00 59.34 -29.21
CA ALA A 298 -19.94 58.59 -28.54
C ALA A 298 -20.52 57.41 -27.73
N HIS A 299 -21.58 57.62 -26.95
CA HIS A 299 -22.22 56.55 -26.17
C HIS A 299 -22.79 55.43 -27.06
N ARG A 300 -23.41 55.78 -28.21
CA ARG A 300 -23.83 54.79 -29.22
C ARG A 300 -22.64 53.99 -29.76
N SER A 301 -21.51 54.65 -30.05
CA SER A 301 -20.32 53.95 -30.53
C SER A 301 -19.73 53.01 -29.47
N VAL A 302 -19.76 53.39 -28.19
CA VAL A 302 -19.35 52.54 -27.06
C VAL A 302 -20.29 51.33 -26.92
N GLN A 303 -21.61 51.52 -27.01
CA GLN A 303 -22.57 50.41 -26.98
C GLN A 303 -22.30 49.39 -28.09
N VAL A 304 -22.03 49.83 -29.33
CA VAL A 304 -21.68 48.92 -30.44
C VAL A 304 -20.37 48.17 -30.17
N VAL A 305 -19.38 48.81 -29.56
CA VAL A 305 -18.12 48.15 -29.15
C VAL A 305 -18.35 47.16 -28.00
N GLU A 306 -19.23 47.46 -27.04
CA GLU A 306 -19.62 46.55 -25.96
C GLU A 306 -20.38 45.33 -26.49
N GLU A 307 -21.30 45.50 -27.43
CA GLU A 307 -21.99 44.40 -28.13
C GLU A 307 -21.02 43.53 -28.93
N GLN A 308 -20.09 44.14 -29.68
CA GLN A 308 -19.04 43.41 -30.42
C GLN A 308 -18.10 42.65 -29.47
N LYS A 309 -17.68 43.27 -28.35
CA LYS A 309 -16.89 42.63 -27.31
C LYS A 309 -17.64 41.43 -26.71
N HIS A 310 -18.93 41.58 -26.41
CA HIS A 310 -19.74 40.49 -25.90
C HIS A 310 -19.89 39.34 -26.92
N GLY A 311 -20.07 39.66 -28.21
CA GLY A 311 -20.05 38.69 -29.29
C GLY A 311 -18.74 37.90 -29.36
N LEU A 312 -17.59 38.60 -29.33
CA LEU A 312 -16.27 37.96 -29.31
C LEU A 312 -16.01 37.14 -28.03
N GLU A 313 -16.53 37.55 -26.88
CA GLU A 313 -16.48 36.77 -25.63
C GLU A 313 -17.28 35.47 -25.74
N ILE A 314 -18.45 35.50 -26.38
CA ILE A 314 -19.26 34.30 -26.66
C ILE A 314 -18.54 33.39 -27.67
N GLU A 315 -18.00 33.93 -28.76
CA GLU A 315 -17.23 33.16 -29.74
C GLU A 315 -16.00 32.49 -29.10
N LEU A 316 -15.27 33.21 -28.25
CA LEU A 316 -14.14 32.68 -27.49
C LEU A 316 -14.56 31.57 -26.51
N GLN A 317 -15.74 31.67 -25.90
CA GLN A 317 -16.29 30.61 -25.06
C GLN A 317 -16.66 29.37 -25.89
N VAL A 318 -17.31 29.55 -27.05
CA VAL A 318 -17.61 28.45 -27.98
C VAL A 318 -16.34 27.78 -28.49
N LEU A 319 -15.29 28.55 -28.82
CA LEU A 319 -13.99 28.01 -29.23
C LEU A 319 -13.33 27.18 -28.13
N LYS A 320 -13.41 27.59 -26.85
CA LYS A 320 -12.95 26.78 -25.71
C LYS A 320 -13.74 25.49 -25.57
N ASP A 321 -15.06 25.53 -25.73
CA ASP A 321 -15.90 24.32 -25.67
C ASP A 321 -15.60 23.36 -26.84
N VAL A 322 -15.34 23.87 -28.04
CA VAL A 322 -14.89 23.06 -29.19
C VAL A 322 -13.49 22.49 -28.95
N GLN A 323 -12.56 23.24 -28.37
CA GLN A 323 -11.24 22.72 -27.99
C GLN A 323 -11.33 21.61 -26.94
N ARG A 324 -12.23 21.75 -25.95
CA ARG A 324 -12.51 20.69 -24.97
C ARG A 324 -13.08 19.44 -25.64
N GLN A 325 -14.10 19.59 -26.48
CA GLN A 325 -14.70 18.47 -27.24
C GLN A 325 -13.68 17.79 -28.16
N LEU A 326 -12.78 18.56 -28.79
CA LEU A 326 -11.70 18.02 -29.62
C LEU A 326 -10.71 17.22 -28.78
N GLY A 327 -10.32 17.71 -27.60
CA GLY A 327 -9.48 16.96 -26.66
C GLY A 327 -10.14 15.67 -26.16
N GLU A 328 -11.41 15.74 -25.77
CA GLU A 328 -12.22 14.57 -25.38
C GLU A 328 -12.31 13.53 -26.51
N ALA A 329 -12.56 13.96 -27.76
CA ALA A 329 -12.60 13.09 -28.93
C ALA A 329 -11.22 12.51 -29.30
N GLN A 330 -10.13 13.26 -29.12
CA GLN A 330 -8.76 12.77 -29.32
C GLN A 330 -8.40 11.69 -28.31
N ILE A 331 -8.74 11.89 -27.03
CA ILE A 331 -8.54 10.89 -25.97
C ILE A 331 -9.37 9.63 -26.24
N GLN A 332 -10.65 9.78 -26.61
CA GLN A 332 -11.50 8.63 -26.98
C GLN A 332 -10.94 7.87 -28.18
N LYS A 333 -10.42 8.58 -29.18
CA LYS A 333 -9.75 7.97 -30.33
C LYS A 333 -8.49 7.21 -29.93
N GLU A 334 -7.65 7.77 -29.07
CA GLU A 334 -6.43 7.12 -28.57
C GLU A 334 -6.77 5.84 -27.78
N ILE A 335 -7.76 5.89 -26.89
CA ILE A 335 -8.27 4.71 -26.16
C ILE A 335 -8.74 3.63 -27.15
N LEU A 336 -9.54 3.98 -28.16
CA LEU A 336 -10.04 3.03 -29.15
C LEU A 336 -8.92 2.48 -30.07
N GLU A 337 -7.88 3.27 -30.36
CA GLU A 337 -6.69 2.81 -31.08
C GLU A 337 -5.85 1.85 -30.23
N ASP A 338 -5.70 2.10 -28.93
CA ASP A 338 -5.00 1.21 -28.01
C ASP A 338 -5.78 -0.08 -27.72
N GLU A 339 -7.11 0.00 -27.55
CA GLU A 339 -7.99 -1.18 -27.53
C GLU A 339 -7.83 -1.98 -28.83
N LYS A 340 -7.86 -1.33 -29.99
CA LYS A 340 -7.61 -2.02 -31.26
C LYS A 340 -6.23 -2.71 -31.28
N ARG A 341 -5.17 -2.03 -30.82
CA ARG A 341 -3.81 -2.62 -30.72
C ARG A 341 -3.77 -3.82 -29.76
N THR A 342 -4.48 -3.77 -28.64
CA THR A 342 -4.52 -4.91 -27.69
C THR A 342 -5.24 -6.10 -28.32
N TRP A 343 -6.39 -5.89 -28.97
CA TRP A 343 -7.09 -6.94 -29.72
C TRP A 343 -6.23 -7.52 -30.84
N THR A 344 -5.60 -6.68 -31.67
CA THR A 344 -4.70 -7.14 -32.74
C THR A 344 -3.54 -7.97 -32.18
N SER A 345 -2.89 -7.51 -31.11
CA SER A 345 -1.78 -8.25 -30.47
C SER A 345 -2.21 -9.54 -29.75
N LEU A 346 -3.49 -9.70 -29.38
CA LEU A 346 -4.05 -10.94 -28.84
C LEU A 346 -4.46 -11.93 -29.94
N LEU A 347 -4.73 -11.43 -31.14
CA LEU A 347 -5.08 -12.21 -32.34
C LEU A 347 -3.85 -12.68 -33.12
N GLU A 348 -2.80 -11.88 -33.16
CA GLU A 348 -1.52 -12.21 -33.79
C GLU A 348 -0.78 -13.33 -33.03
N ARG A 349 -1.04 -14.58 -33.42
CA ARG A 349 -0.27 -15.76 -32.98
C ARG A 349 0.89 -16.01 -33.95
N GLU A 350 2.12 -16.13 -33.42
CA GLU A 350 3.34 -16.28 -34.24
C GLU A 350 3.19 -17.38 -35.31
N GLY A 351 3.25 -16.96 -36.58
CA GLY A 351 3.28 -17.87 -37.75
C GLY A 351 1.92 -18.20 -38.38
N GLN A 352 0.81 -17.59 -37.96
CA GLN A 352 -0.50 -17.75 -38.63
C GLN A 352 -1.03 -16.39 -39.13
N GLU A 353 -1.73 -16.41 -40.26
CA GLU A 353 -2.53 -15.24 -40.68
C GLU A 353 -3.66 -15.00 -39.67
N ASN A 354 -4.07 -13.75 -39.50
CA ASN A 354 -5.14 -13.40 -38.57
C ASN A 354 -6.45 -14.07 -39.00
N GLU A 355 -6.83 -15.14 -38.31
CA GLU A 355 -8.05 -15.93 -38.59
C GLU A 355 -9.34 -15.10 -38.40
N PHE A 356 -9.24 -13.95 -37.72
CA PHE A 356 -10.34 -13.00 -37.49
C PHE A 356 -9.87 -11.53 -37.65
N ASP A 357 -10.31 -10.86 -38.71
CA ASP A 357 -10.03 -9.42 -38.94
C ASP A 357 -10.84 -8.46 -38.06
N THR A 358 -11.89 -8.93 -37.39
CA THR A 358 -12.81 -8.09 -36.61
C THR A 358 -13.14 -8.70 -35.24
N PRO A 359 -13.24 -7.90 -34.18
CA PRO A 359 -13.70 -8.38 -32.86
C PRO A 359 -15.07 -9.07 -32.91
N GLU A 360 -15.96 -8.65 -33.81
CA GLU A 360 -17.25 -9.31 -34.03
C GLU A 360 -17.09 -10.76 -34.52
N ALA A 361 -16.13 -11.03 -35.40
CA ALA A 361 -15.83 -12.39 -35.85
C ALA A 361 -15.27 -13.26 -34.71
N VAL A 362 -14.43 -12.69 -33.84
CA VAL A 362 -13.94 -13.37 -32.62
C VAL A 362 -15.09 -13.71 -31.68
N VAL A 363 -16.03 -12.78 -31.46
CA VAL A 363 -17.21 -13.03 -30.61
C VAL A 363 -18.12 -14.10 -31.24
N LYS A 364 -18.31 -14.10 -32.56
CA LYS A 364 -19.05 -15.16 -33.27
C LYS A 364 -18.38 -16.53 -33.11
N ALA A 365 -17.07 -16.62 -33.29
CA ALA A 365 -16.30 -17.84 -33.10
C ALA A 365 -16.34 -18.34 -31.64
N LEU A 366 -16.25 -17.42 -30.66
CA LEU A 366 -16.38 -17.76 -29.24
C LEU A 366 -17.79 -18.26 -28.89
N VAL A 367 -18.85 -17.65 -29.46
CA VAL A 367 -20.23 -18.12 -29.29
C VAL A 367 -20.41 -19.50 -29.93
N GLN A 368 -19.86 -19.71 -31.13
CA GLN A 368 -19.87 -21.02 -31.78
C GLN A 368 -19.16 -22.07 -30.93
N GLN A 369 -17.94 -21.80 -30.45
CA GLN A 369 -17.23 -22.74 -29.57
C GLN A 369 -17.94 -22.99 -28.25
N ARG A 370 -18.66 -22.00 -27.69
CA ARG A 370 -19.51 -22.22 -26.50
C ARG A 370 -20.69 -23.15 -26.79
N ILE A 371 -21.32 -23.02 -27.96
CA ILE A 371 -22.39 -23.92 -28.41
C ILE A 371 -21.84 -25.33 -28.67
N GLU A 372 -20.69 -25.45 -29.33
CA GLU A 372 -20.01 -26.73 -29.56
C GLU A 372 -19.61 -27.39 -28.24
N TYR A 373 -18.99 -26.64 -27.31
CA TYR A 373 -18.61 -27.13 -25.98
C TYR A 373 -19.82 -27.57 -25.16
N ALA A 374 -20.92 -26.80 -25.18
CA ALA A 374 -22.18 -27.22 -24.56
C ALA A 374 -22.68 -28.53 -25.18
N SER A 375 -22.71 -28.65 -26.51
CA SER A 375 -23.15 -29.88 -27.20
C SER A 375 -22.26 -31.09 -26.89
N ILE A 376 -20.94 -30.89 -26.69
CA ILE A 376 -20.00 -31.93 -26.29
C ILE A 376 -20.19 -32.30 -24.82
N THR A 377 -20.49 -31.33 -23.95
CA THR A 377 -20.79 -31.55 -22.54
C THR A 377 -22.11 -32.31 -22.36
N ASP A 378 -23.14 -31.98 -23.12
CA ASP A 378 -24.41 -32.71 -23.14
C ASP A 378 -24.20 -34.17 -23.62
N ARG A 379 -23.43 -34.36 -24.70
CA ARG A 379 -23.04 -35.70 -25.18
C ARG A 379 -22.22 -36.47 -24.15
N LEU A 380 -21.28 -35.82 -23.46
CA LEU A 380 -20.52 -36.44 -22.39
C LEU A 380 -21.44 -36.85 -21.24
N GLY A 381 -22.39 -36.00 -20.86
CA GLY A 381 -23.42 -36.31 -19.87
C GLY A 381 -24.27 -37.52 -20.25
N THR A 382 -24.66 -37.66 -21.53
CA THR A 382 -25.35 -38.87 -22.01
C THR A 382 -24.46 -40.11 -21.97
N VAL A 383 -23.17 -40.00 -22.31
CA VAL A 383 -22.23 -41.12 -22.23
C VAL A 383 -21.93 -41.51 -20.77
N GLU A 384 -21.87 -40.54 -19.86
CA GLU A 384 -21.73 -40.78 -18.42
C GLU A 384 -22.99 -41.43 -17.83
N SER A 385 -24.19 -41.05 -18.26
CA SER A 385 -25.42 -41.75 -17.85
C SER A 385 -25.52 -43.16 -18.41
N ASP A 386 -25.15 -43.37 -19.68
CA ASP A 386 -25.13 -44.69 -20.31
C ASP A 386 -24.11 -45.60 -19.61
N LEU A 387 -22.93 -45.08 -19.28
CA LEU A 387 -21.89 -45.82 -18.56
C LEU A 387 -22.33 -46.14 -17.12
N ALA A 388 -23.00 -45.22 -16.42
CA ALA A 388 -23.57 -45.50 -15.10
C ALA A 388 -24.68 -46.57 -15.16
N GLU A 389 -25.51 -46.59 -16.21
CA GLU A 389 -26.48 -47.67 -16.45
C GLU A 389 -25.78 -49.01 -16.68
N LYS A 390 -24.69 -49.04 -17.48
CA LYS A 390 -23.91 -50.27 -17.69
C LYS A 390 -23.21 -50.74 -16.42
N ASP A 391 -22.67 -49.84 -15.60
CA ASP A 391 -22.06 -50.18 -14.32
C ASP A 391 -23.09 -50.74 -13.32
N GLU A 392 -24.34 -50.24 -13.32
CA GLU A 392 -25.41 -50.81 -12.50
C GLU A 392 -25.83 -52.21 -12.98
N ILE A 393 -25.94 -52.41 -14.30
CA ILE A 393 -26.21 -53.73 -14.90
C ILE A 393 -25.09 -54.71 -14.57
N ILE A 394 -23.81 -54.29 -14.68
CA ILE A 394 -22.66 -55.12 -14.34
C ILE A 394 -22.72 -55.50 -12.86
N ARG A 395 -22.98 -54.55 -11.95
CA ARG A 395 -23.10 -54.84 -10.51
C ARG A 395 -24.25 -55.79 -10.20
N GLY A 396 -25.38 -55.68 -10.90
CA GLY A 396 -26.49 -56.63 -10.82
C GLY A 396 -26.06 -58.05 -11.23
N LEU A 397 -25.41 -58.19 -12.38
CA LEU A 397 -24.89 -59.47 -12.88
C LEU A 397 -23.78 -60.06 -11.98
N GLU A 398 -22.97 -59.21 -11.34
CA GLU A 398 -21.98 -59.62 -10.34
C GLU A 398 -22.66 -60.15 -9.07
N GLY A 399 -23.72 -59.48 -8.59
CA GLY A 399 -24.54 -59.97 -7.48
C GLY A 399 -25.24 -61.29 -7.77
N GLU A 400 -25.87 -61.44 -8.95
CA GLU A 400 -26.48 -62.71 -9.39
C GLU A 400 -25.43 -63.84 -9.47
N LYS A 401 -24.22 -63.52 -9.95
CA LYS A 401 -23.09 -64.45 -10.00
C LYS A 401 -22.59 -64.84 -8.61
N GLU A 402 -22.64 -63.95 -7.63
CA GLU A 402 -22.34 -64.25 -6.22
C GLU A 402 -23.41 -65.12 -5.58
N GLU A 403 -24.69 -64.85 -5.82
CA GLU A 403 -25.80 -65.68 -5.34
C GLU A 403 -25.74 -67.10 -5.93
N LEU A 404 -25.53 -67.23 -7.24
CA LEU A 404 -25.34 -68.52 -7.93
C LEU A 404 -24.08 -69.27 -7.45
N LYS A 405 -22.99 -68.57 -7.11
CA LYS A 405 -21.81 -69.17 -6.46
C LYS A 405 -22.18 -69.71 -5.08
N ALA A 406 -22.86 -68.93 -4.25
CA ALA A 406 -23.26 -69.33 -2.91
C ALA A 406 -24.20 -70.55 -2.91
N GLU A 407 -25.14 -70.61 -3.87
CA GLU A 407 -26.00 -71.78 -4.05
C GLU A 407 -25.21 -73.01 -4.53
N LEU A 408 -24.24 -72.84 -5.44
CA LEU A 408 -23.33 -73.92 -5.84
C LEU A 408 -22.45 -74.42 -4.69
N GLU A 409 -22.00 -73.54 -3.79
CA GLU A 409 -21.24 -73.95 -2.61
C GLU A 409 -22.10 -74.70 -1.59
N LYS A 410 -23.35 -74.25 -1.37
CA LYS A 410 -24.35 -74.93 -0.55
C LYS A 410 -24.69 -76.33 -1.08
N MET A 411 -24.75 -76.49 -2.41
CA MET A 411 -24.93 -77.81 -3.04
C MET A 411 -23.67 -78.68 -2.91
N ARG A 412 -22.46 -78.10 -3.02
CA ARG A 412 -21.20 -78.84 -2.76
C ARG A 412 -21.04 -79.27 -1.31
N SER A 413 -21.40 -78.43 -0.33
CA SER A 413 -21.33 -78.80 1.08
C SER A 413 -22.24 -79.99 1.38
N ASN A 414 -23.43 -80.03 0.77
CA ASN A 414 -24.36 -81.15 0.88
C ASN A 414 -23.80 -82.46 0.27
N GLN A 415 -23.07 -82.40 -0.85
CA GLN A 415 -22.38 -83.58 -1.40
C GLN A 415 -21.21 -84.03 -0.49
N SER A 416 -20.38 -83.10 -0.02
CA SER A 416 -19.21 -83.41 0.82
C SER A 416 -19.56 -84.11 2.14
N ALA A 417 -20.78 -83.90 2.65
CA ALA A 417 -21.29 -84.56 3.85
C ALA A 417 -21.50 -86.09 3.68
N GLN A 418 -21.64 -86.60 2.45
CA GLN A 418 -21.75 -88.04 2.20
C GLN A 418 -20.39 -88.77 2.11
N GLU A 419 -19.31 -88.06 1.73
CA GLU A 419 -17.99 -88.68 1.47
C GLU A 419 -17.01 -88.58 2.65
N ALA A 420 -17.14 -87.55 3.50
CA ALA A 420 -16.20 -87.23 4.59
C ALA A 420 -15.98 -88.34 5.65
N GLY A 421 -16.80 -89.40 5.66
CA GLY A 421 -16.69 -90.52 6.59
C GLY A 421 -15.58 -91.54 6.28
N GLN A 422 -15.17 -91.69 5.02
CA GLN A 422 -14.17 -92.70 4.62
C GLN A 422 -12.75 -92.09 4.48
N ASP A 423 -12.61 -90.97 3.78
CA ASP A 423 -11.29 -90.39 3.46
C ASP A 423 -10.54 -89.90 4.70
N ASN A 424 -11.23 -89.39 5.71
CA ASN A 424 -10.61 -88.89 6.93
C ASN A 424 -9.91 -90.01 7.76
N LYS A 425 -10.25 -91.29 7.51
CA LYS A 425 -9.52 -92.45 8.06
C LYS A 425 -8.37 -92.91 7.15
N ALA A 426 -8.54 -92.85 5.83
CA ALA A 426 -7.48 -93.16 4.87
C ALA A 426 -6.32 -92.17 5.01
N TYR A 427 -6.61 -90.87 5.04
CA TYR A 427 -5.62 -89.79 5.22
C TYR A 427 -4.81 -89.95 6.51
N LYS A 428 -5.46 -90.26 7.64
CA LYS A 428 -4.78 -90.48 8.93
C LYS A 428 -3.95 -91.77 8.98
N ARG A 429 -4.20 -92.76 8.12
CA ARG A 429 -3.30 -93.92 7.93
C ARG A 429 -2.10 -93.55 7.07
N LEU A 430 -2.33 -92.84 5.96
CA LEU A 430 -1.27 -92.39 5.05
C LEU A 430 -0.28 -91.47 5.76
N GLU A 431 -0.77 -90.54 6.59
CA GLU A 431 0.07 -89.63 7.38
C GLU A 431 0.93 -90.37 8.42
N ARG A 432 0.39 -91.44 9.05
CA ARG A 432 1.18 -92.29 9.96
C ARG A 432 2.26 -93.08 9.21
N GLN A 433 1.98 -93.54 7.99
CA GLN A 433 2.97 -94.20 7.14
C GLN A 433 4.06 -93.22 6.71
N ARG A 434 3.69 -91.98 6.32
CA ARG A 434 4.63 -90.89 6.03
C ARG A 434 5.55 -90.60 7.21
N VAL A 435 5.00 -90.40 8.41
CA VAL A 435 5.80 -90.12 9.62
C VAL A 435 6.74 -91.28 10.00
N LEU A 436 6.32 -92.53 9.79
CA LEU A 436 7.21 -93.69 10.01
C LEU A 436 8.35 -93.73 8.98
N ALA A 437 8.05 -93.55 7.69
CA ALA A 437 9.07 -93.50 6.64
C ALA A 437 10.05 -92.34 6.83
N VAL A 438 9.59 -91.17 7.28
CA VAL A 438 10.47 -90.03 7.62
C VAL A 438 11.43 -90.40 8.76
N LYS A 439 10.94 -91.06 9.82
CA LYS A 439 11.79 -91.51 10.94
C LYS A 439 12.78 -92.61 10.54
N GLU A 440 12.39 -93.49 9.62
CA GLU A 440 13.29 -94.50 9.05
C GLU A 440 14.38 -93.83 8.19
N VAL A 441 14.04 -92.82 7.38
CA VAL A 441 15.00 -92.00 6.64
C VAL A 441 15.91 -91.21 7.58
N GLU A 442 15.40 -90.65 8.69
CA GLU A 442 16.21 -89.98 9.71
C GLU A 442 17.17 -90.95 10.41
N TYR A 443 16.72 -92.18 10.72
CA TYR A 443 17.55 -93.23 11.31
C TYR A 443 18.64 -93.71 10.34
N LEU A 444 18.31 -93.94 9.06
CA LEU A 444 19.27 -94.31 8.02
C LEU A 444 20.25 -93.16 7.73
N ARG A 445 19.82 -91.90 7.78
CA ARG A 445 20.70 -90.72 7.70
C ARG A 445 21.61 -90.61 8.92
N ALA A 446 21.13 -90.95 10.12
CA ALA A 446 21.97 -91.00 11.31
C ALA A 446 23.02 -92.12 11.22
N GLN A 447 22.65 -93.29 10.69
CA GLN A 447 23.59 -94.39 10.41
C GLN A 447 24.63 -94.02 9.35
N LEU A 448 24.21 -93.43 8.22
CA LEU A 448 25.13 -92.91 7.21
C LEU A 448 26.07 -91.87 7.81
N LYS A 449 25.55 -90.93 8.63
CA LYS A 449 26.39 -89.95 9.32
C LYS A 449 27.37 -90.59 10.31
N THR A 450 27.02 -91.70 10.96
CA THR A 450 28.00 -92.46 11.77
C THR A 450 29.05 -93.14 10.90
N PHE A 451 28.69 -93.69 9.73
CA PHE A 451 29.66 -94.22 8.77
C PHE A 451 30.56 -93.12 8.17
N ASP A 452 30.03 -91.92 7.90
CA ASP A 452 30.82 -90.76 7.48
C ASP A 452 31.82 -90.35 8.59
N THR A 453 31.40 -90.38 9.87
CA THR A 453 32.32 -90.13 11.00
C THR A 453 33.31 -91.28 11.25
N GLU A 454 33.00 -92.51 10.86
CA GLU A 454 33.95 -93.62 10.93
C GLU A 454 34.93 -93.61 9.73
N GLU A 455 34.47 -93.31 8.50
CA GLU A 455 35.34 -93.19 7.32
C GLU A 455 36.32 -92.01 7.49
N THR A 456 35.85 -90.88 8.04
CA THR A 456 36.72 -89.71 8.33
C THR A 456 37.68 -89.95 9.50
N VAL A 457 37.46 -90.94 10.37
CA VAL A 457 38.36 -91.31 11.47
C VAL A 457 39.29 -92.49 11.11
N LEU A 458 38.96 -93.28 10.08
CA LEU A 458 39.75 -94.45 9.64
C LEU A 458 40.61 -94.21 8.40
N MET A 459 40.48 -93.07 7.70
CA MET A 459 41.21 -92.76 6.46
C MET A 459 42.21 -91.59 6.61
N ASP A 460 43.23 -91.77 7.46
CA ASP A 460 44.43 -90.92 7.45
C ASP A 460 45.28 -91.18 6.18
N ASN A 461 44.92 -90.57 5.05
CA ASN A 461 45.69 -90.58 3.80
C ASN A 461 45.68 -89.18 3.13
N GLN A 462 46.76 -88.42 3.37
CA GLN A 462 46.85 -86.96 3.14
C GLN A 462 46.81 -86.47 1.67
N ASN A 463 46.49 -87.32 0.69
CA ASN A 463 46.52 -86.97 -0.74
C ASN A 463 45.16 -87.07 -1.45
N PHE A 464 44.04 -87.39 -0.77
CA PHE A 464 42.74 -87.58 -1.44
C PHE A 464 41.70 -86.47 -1.20
N ASP A 465 41.99 -85.51 -0.34
CA ASP A 465 40.99 -84.55 0.15
C ASP A 465 40.70 -83.41 -0.85
N ALA A 466 41.72 -82.88 -1.54
CA ALA A 466 41.51 -81.80 -2.52
C ALA A 466 40.60 -82.23 -3.69
N GLN A 467 40.92 -83.37 -4.33
CA GLN A 467 40.14 -83.90 -5.45
C GLN A 467 38.74 -84.40 -5.04
N ARG A 468 38.59 -85.05 -3.86
CA ARG A 468 37.24 -85.32 -3.33
C ARG A 468 36.50 -84.01 -3.05
N SER A 469 37.12 -82.98 -2.46
CA SER A 469 36.43 -81.72 -2.16
C SER A 469 35.96 -80.99 -3.42
N ASP A 470 36.73 -81.01 -4.50
CA ASP A 470 36.34 -80.38 -5.76
C ASP A 470 35.31 -81.24 -6.51
N GLN A 471 35.38 -82.56 -6.40
CA GLN A 471 34.33 -83.46 -6.90
C GLN A 471 33.03 -83.31 -6.11
N ILE A 472 33.10 -83.12 -4.79
CA ILE A 472 31.96 -82.83 -3.92
C ILE A 472 31.38 -81.46 -4.27
N LYS A 473 32.17 -80.39 -4.38
CA LYS A 473 31.69 -79.08 -4.85
C LYS A 473 31.08 -79.15 -6.25
N HIS A 474 31.62 -79.98 -7.16
CA HIS A 474 31.04 -80.15 -8.48
C HIS A 474 29.69 -80.90 -8.42
N LEU A 475 29.59 -81.93 -7.56
CA LEU A 475 28.33 -82.64 -7.29
C LEU A 475 27.31 -81.77 -6.53
N GLU A 476 27.73 -80.88 -5.63
CA GLU A 476 26.89 -79.91 -4.93
C GLU A 476 26.37 -78.86 -5.92
N ASN A 477 27.22 -78.30 -6.78
CA ASN A 477 26.80 -77.41 -7.86
C ASN A 477 25.86 -78.12 -8.83
N LEU A 478 26.09 -79.39 -9.16
CA LEU A 478 25.21 -80.18 -10.02
C LEU A 478 23.88 -80.51 -9.32
N VAL A 479 23.89 -80.75 -8.01
CA VAL A 479 22.68 -80.94 -7.19
C VAL A 479 21.89 -79.64 -7.05
N ASP A 480 22.54 -78.48 -6.91
CA ASP A 480 21.87 -77.18 -6.88
C ASP A 480 21.37 -76.78 -8.28
N GLN A 481 22.11 -77.09 -9.34
CA GLN A 481 21.61 -77.02 -10.71
C GLN A 481 20.37 -77.90 -10.86
N TYR A 482 20.39 -79.17 -10.44
CA TYR A 482 19.21 -80.04 -10.46
C TYR A 482 18.09 -79.55 -9.54
N LYS A 483 18.35 -78.89 -8.40
CA LYS A 483 17.28 -78.26 -7.60
C LYS A 483 16.67 -77.08 -8.33
N THR A 484 17.48 -76.22 -8.95
CA THR A 484 16.97 -75.12 -9.76
C THR A 484 16.23 -75.62 -10.98
N GLU A 485 16.71 -76.69 -11.64
CA GLU A 485 16.06 -77.31 -12.79
C GLU A 485 14.79 -78.04 -12.37
N VAL A 486 14.75 -78.70 -11.21
CA VAL A 486 13.52 -79.29 -10.65
C VAL A 486 12.54 -78.21 -10.16
N GLN A 487 13.02 -77.03 -9.74
CA GLN A 487 12.17 -75.87 -9.44
C GLN A 487 11.65 -75.18 -10.70
N THR A 488 12.47 -75.01 -11.75
CA THR A 488 12.00 -74.48 -13.03
C THR A 488 11.06 -75.48 -13.68
N LEU A 489 11.39 -76.78 -13.71
CA LEU A 489 10.49 -77.85 -14.15
C LEU A 489 9.25 -77.97 -13.27
N HIS A 490 9.28 -77.73 -11.95
CA HIS A 490 8.04 -77.61 -11.17
C HIS A 490 7.25 -76.35 -11.54
N SER A 491 7.92 -75.23 -11.80
CA SER A 491 7.25 -74.01 -12.24
C SER A 491 6.68 -74.16 -13.65
N ASP A 492 7.33 -74.94 -14.52
CA ASP A 492 6.97 -75.14 -15.91
C ASP A 492 5.96 -76.27 -16.05
N LEU A 493 6.04 -77.32 -15.25
CA LEU A 493 4.94 -78.28 -15.04
C LEU A 493 3.75 -77.58 -14.40
N SER A 494 3.92 -76.69 -13.43
CA SER A 494 2.82 -75.87 -12.89
C SER A 494 2.20 -74.95 -13.95
N LYS A 495 3.00 -74.37 -14.86
CA LYS A 495 2.52 -73.59 -16.01
C LYS A 495 1.88 -74.46 -17.11
N LEU A 496 2.36 -75.69 -17.31
CA LEU A 496 1.85 -76.66 -18.31
C LEU A 496 0.60 -77.39 -17.82
N GLU A 497 0.49 -77.67 -16.53
CA GLU A 497 -0.72 -78.16 -15.84
C GLU A 497 -1.77 -77.04 -15.71
N ALA A 498 -1.32 -75.77 -15.72
CA ALA A 498 -2.17 -74.60 -15.93
C ALA A 498 -2.46 -74.27 -17.41
N ALA A 499 -1.91 -75.04 -18.37
CA ALA A 499 -2.17 -74.89 -19.80
C ALA A 499 -3.10 -76.01 -20.30
N PRO A 500 -4.27 -75.69 -20.89
CA PRO A 500 -5.22 -76.73 -21.31
C PRO A 500 -4.72 -77.50 -22.55
N PRO A 501 -5.02 -78.82 -22.64
CA PRO A 501 -4.66 -79.62 -23.82
C PRO A 501 -5.44 -79.17 -25.06
N THR A 502 -4.78 -79.19 -26.21
CA THR A 502 -5.35 -78.75 -27.49
C THR A 502 -5.81 -79.93 -28.34
N SER A 503 -7.12 -80.20 -28.41
CA SER A 503 -7.74 -80.85 -29.59
C SER A 503 -9.28 -80.85 -29.60
N ALA A 504 -9.84 -80.25 -30.66
CA ALA A 504 -11.06 -80.64 -31.39
C ALA A 504 -12.46 -80.67 -30.72
N GLN A 505 -13.25 -79.64 -31.11
CA GLN A 505 -14.64 -79.70 -31.61
C GLN A 505 -15.86 -79.96 -30.68
N THR A 506 -16.89 -79.16 -31.00
CA THR A 506 -18.35 -79.33 -30.78
C THR A 506 -18.99 -78.73 -29.52
N GLN A 507 -20.24 -78.30 -29.73
CA GLN A 507 -21.07 -77.34 -29.00
C GLN A 507 -21.51 -77.72 -27.57
N GLU A 508 -22.16 -76.72 -26.94
CA GLU A 508 -22.97 -76.73 -25.71
C GLU A 508 -22.26 -76.45 -24.38
N GLU A 509 -22.83 -75.48 -23.66
CA GLU A 509 -22.58 -75.15 -22.24
C GLU A 509 -23.24 -76.18 -21.29
N PRO A 510 -23.01 -76.18 -19.95
CA PRO A 510 -22.24 -75.23 -19.12
C PRO A 510 -21.30 -75.91 -18.07
N ARG A 511 -20.77 -75.10 -17.13
CA ARG A 511 -20.22 -75.48 -15.80
C ARG A 511 -18.89 -76.25 -15.73
N GLY A 512 -17.80 -75.49 -15.88
CA GLY A 512 -16.95 -75.09 -14.74
C GLY A 512 -16.11 -76.13 -13.98
N THR A 513 -14.80 -75.90 -13.95
CA THR A 513 -13.94 -76.29 -12.82
C THR A 513 -12.90 -75.21 -12.52
N LYS A 514 -12.70 -75.01 -11.21
CA LYS A 514 -11.99 -73.92 -10.56
C LYS A 514 -10.54 -73.75 -11.06
N ARG A 515 -10.13 -72.51 -11.38
CA ARG A 515 -8.76 -72.07 -11.07
C ARG A 515 -8.67 -71.91 -9.54
N PRO A 516 -7.61 -72.38 -8.87
CA PRO A 516 -7.32 -71.99 -7.51
C PRO A 516 -6.73 -70.58 -7.52
N ALA A 517 -7.58 -69.56 -7.39
CA ALA A 517 -7.15 -68.23 -7.00
C ALA A 517 -7.04 -68.19 -5.46
N ASP A 518 -6.09 -68.96 -4.92
CA ASP A 518 -5.92 -69.19 -3.48
C ASP A 518 -4.42 -69.17 -3.14
N SER A 519 -3.77 -68.03 -3.42
CA SER A 519 -2.41 -67.70 -2.99
C SER A 519 -2.08 -66.19 -3.05
N GLN A 520 -3.08 -65.32 -3.24
CA GLN A 520 -2.94 -63.86 -3.10
C GLN A 520 -4.24 -63.27 -2.52
N ASP A 521 -4.44 -63.45 -1.21
CA ASP A 521 -5.34 -62.61 -0.41
C ASP A 521 -4.55 -61.44 0.23
N PRO A 522 -4.55 -60.26 -0.42
CA PRO A 522 -4.44 -58.97 0.25
C PRO A 522 -5.79 -58.22 0.18
N GLU A 523 -6.91 -58.96 0.13
CA GLU A 523 -8.26 -58.39 0.03
C GLU A 523 -8.69 -57.76 1.36
N GLY A 524 -8.71 -56.42 1.36
CA GLY A 524 -9.09 -55.58 2.50
C GLY A 524 -8.52 -54.17 2.37
N ASP A 525 -7.19 -54.07 2.28
CA ASP A 525 -6.48 -52.77 2.21
C ASP A 525 -5.99 -52.43 0.80
N GLY A 526 -5.57 -53.42 0.00
CA GLY A 526 -4.96 -53.19 -1.32
C GLY A 526 -5.89 -52.46 -2.30
N SER A 527 -7.16 -52.87 -2.39
CA SER A 527 -8.17 -52.26 -3.25
C SER A 527 -8.55 -50.85 -2.79
N SER A 528 -8.67 -50.63 -1.48
CA SER A 528 -8.94 -49.32 -0.86
C SER A 528 -7.81 -48.31 -1.15
N GLN A 529 -6.56 -48.73 -0.94
CA GLN A 529 -5.39 -47.91 -1.22
C GLN A 529 -5.21 -47.64 -2.71
N LEU A 530 -5.46 -48.62 -3.59
CA LEU A 530 -5.46 -48.43 -5.05
C LEU A 530 -6.52 -47.41 -5.47
N GLY A 531 -7.76 -47.52 -4.97
CA GLY A 531 -8.84 -46.57 -5.24
C GLY A 531 -8.59 -45.15 -4.70
N ALA A 532 -7.82 -45.02 -3.61
CA ALA A 532 -7.34 -43.73 -3.13
C ALA A 532 -6.22 -43.14 -4.02
N LEU A 533 -5.30 -43.99 -4.51
CA LEU A 533 -4.23 -43.57 -5.42
C LEU A 533 -4.75 -43.18 -6.81
N LEU A 534 -5.74 -43.89 -7.36
CA LEU A 534 -6.39 -43.54 -8.63
C LEU A 534 -7.10 -42.18 -8.55
N ARG A 535 -7.83 -41.91 -7.46
CA ARG A 535 -8.45 -40.60 -7.20
C ARG A 535 -7.41 -39.49 -7.06
N LYS A 536 -6.30 -39.74 -6.36
CA LYS A 536 -5.17 -38.79 -6.29
C LYS A 536 -4.54 -38.55 -7.67
N ASN A 537 -4.37 -39.59 -8.49
CA ASN A 537 -3.80 -39.47 -9.83
C ASN A 537 -4.72 -38.63 -10.75
N LYS A 538 -6.04 -38.90 -10.78
CA LYS A 538 -7.03 -38.08 -11.50
C LYS A 538 -7.01 -36.62 -11.04
N ASN A 539 -6.96 -36.35 -9.73
CA ASN A 539 -6.87 -34.99 -9.20
C ASN A 539 -5.56 -34.29 -9.59
N LEU A 540 -4.44 -35.00 -9.60
CA LEU A 540 -3.14 -34.46 -10.05
C LEU A 540 -3.13 -34.18 -11.56
N GLN A 541 -3.75 -35.03 -12.38
CA GLN A 541 -3.91 -34.78 -13.83
C GLN A 541 -4.75 -33.52 -14.08
N ILE A 542 -5.89 -33.36 -13.39
CA ILE A 542 -6.73 -32.16 -13.48
C ILE A 542 -5.96 -30.91 -13.03
N ALA A 543 -5.21 -31.00 -11.93
CA ALA A 543 -4.37 -29.90 -11.45
C ALA A 543 -3.28 -29.52 -12.47
N LEU A 544 -2.60 -30.52 -13.05
CA LEU A 544 -1.57 -30.32 -14.08
C LEU A 544 -2.16 -29.66 -15.33
N GLN A 545 -3.29 -30.15 -15.83
CA GLN A 545 -4.01 -29.56 -16.97
C GLN A 545 -4.41 -28.09 -16.69
N LYS A 546 -4.92 -27.80 -15.49
CA LYS A 546 -5.27 -26.43 -15.08
C LYS A 546 -4.03 -25.53 -15.02
N THR A 547 -2.92 -25.99 -14.44
CA THR A 547 -1.68 -25.19 -14.40
C THR A 547 -1.06 -24.99 -15.79
N ALA A 548 -1.16 -25.97 -16.68
CA ALA A 548 -0.72 -25.84 -18.07
C ALA A 548 -1.55 -24.78 -18.83
N GLN A 549 -2.88 -24.80 -18.69
CA GLN A 549 -3.76 -23.77 -19.26
C GLN A 549 -3.46 -22.37 -18.70
N GLN A 550 -3.25 -22.25 -17.39
CA GLN A 550 -2.86 -20.97 -16.77
C GLN A 550 -1.50 -20.49 -17.27
N SER A 551 -0.52 -21.38 -17.41
CA SER A 551 0.81 -21.04 -17.96
C SER A 551 0.74 -20.60 -19.42
N GLN A 552 -0.16 -21.18 -20.22
CA GLN A 552 -0.35 -20.80 -21.62
C GLN A 552 -1.01 -19.42 -21.74
N MET A 553 -2.03 -19.13 -20.91
CA MET A 553 -2.67 -17.81 -20.83
C MET A 553 -1.66 -16.73 -20.43
N LEU A 554 -0.91 -16.94 -19.34
CA LEU A 554 0.12 -16.01 -18.87
C LEU A 554 1.25 -15.80 -19.88
N ALA A 555 1.57 -16.80 -20.71
CA ALA A 555 2.54 -16.66 -21.78
C ALA A 555 2.03 -15.75 -22.92
N ALA A 556 0.76 -15.88 -23.31
CA ALA A 556 0.12 -15.00 -24.28
C ALA A 556 0.01 -13.56 -23.75
N ASP A 557 -0.39 -13.37 -22.50
CA ASP A 557 -0.43 -12.04 -21.85
C ASP A 557 0.97 -11.39 -21.79
N LEU A 558 2.02 -12.18 -21.48
CA LEU A 558 3.41 -11.71 -21.52
C LEU A 558 3.87 -11.34 -22.94
N GLN A 559 3.37 -12.01 -23.98
CA GLN A 559 3.68 -11.68 -25.37
C GLN A 559 2.98 -10.38 -25.80
N ALA A 560 1.69 -10.24 -25.49
CA ALA A 560 0.91 -9.04 -25.79
C ALA A 560 1.46 -7.80 -25.05
N THR A 561 1.75 -7.90 -23.75
CA THR A 561 2.35 -6.81 -22.98
C THR A 561 3.76 -6.45 -23.45
N LYS A 562 4.57 -7.43 -23.91
CA LYS A 562 5.85 -7.14 -24.60
C LYS A 562 5.65 -6.43 -25.93
N GLY A 563 4.60 -6.74 -26.69
CA GLY A 563 4.20 -6.03 -27.90
C GLY A 563 3.86 -4.57 -27.61
N GLN A 564 2.96 -4.33 -26.64
CA GLN A 564 2.59 -2.99 -26.16
C GLN A 564 3.81 -2.19 -25.69
N LEU A 565 4.70 -2.79 -24.88
CA LEU A 565 5.94 -2.16 -24.41
C LEU A 565 6.97 -1.90 -25.51
N LYS A 566 6.88 -2.56 -26.67
CA LYS A 566 7.65 -2.20 -27.87
C LYS A 566 7.00 -1.01 -28.58
N ALA A 567 5.68 -1.06 -28.80
CA ALA A 567 4.93 0.03 -29.43
C ALA A 567 5.05 1.36 -28.66
N LEU A 568 4.94 1.33 -27.33
CA LEU A 568 5.14 2.49 -26.44
C LEU A 568 6.58 3.03 -26.46
N ARG A 569 7.58 2.16 -26.67
CA ARG A 569 8.98 2.61 -26.88
C ARG A 569 9.21 3.16 -28.29
N GLU A 570 8.39 2.76 -29.27
CA GLU A 570 8.44 3.29 -30.63
C GLU A 570 7.76 4.66 -30.69
N SER A 571 6.62 4.85 -30.00
CA SER A 571 5.99 6.16 -29.86
C SER A 571 6.86 7.14 -29.05
N SER A 572 7.55 6.69 -28.00
CA SER A 572 8.48 7.54 -27.24
C SER A 572 9.78 7.90 -28.00
N LYS A 573 10.05 7.30 -29.17
CA LYS A 573 11.11 7.77 -30.09
C LYS A 573 10.67 8.97 -30.93
N THR A 574 9.38 9.32 -30.96
CA THR A 574 8.95 10.57 -31.60
C THR A 574 9.54 11.75 -30.82
N ARG A 575 10.31 12.60 -31.53
CA ARG A 575 10.91 13.79 -30.92
C ARG A 575 9.82 14.82 -30.64
N VAL A 576 9.39 14.90 -29.38
CA VAL A 576 8.61 16.03 -28.89
C VAL A 576 9.49 17.28 -28.99
N LEU A 577 8.98 18.31 -29.66
CA LEU A 577 9.72 19.53 -29.95
C LEU A 577 9.52 20.52 -28.80
N GLU A 578 10.38 20.42 -27.77
CA GLU A 578 10.35 21.30 -26.60
C GLU A 578 11.26 22.53 -26.73
N LEU A 579 11.01 23.53 -25.88
CA LEU A 579 11.90 24.69 -25.73
C LEU A 579 13.24 24.23 -25.15
N ARG A 580 14.35 24.73 -25.71
CA ARG A 580 15.72 24.32 -25.32
C ARG A 580 16.01 24.53 -23.84
N ASP A 581 15.40 25.54 -23.23
CA ASP A 581 15.43 25.82 -21.79
C ASP A 581 13.99 25.77 -21.24
N ASN A 582 13.40 24.57 -21.23
CA ASN A 582 12.07 24.33 -20.69
C ASN A 582 12.09 24.42 -19.14
N PRO A 583 11.44 25.41 -18.50
CA PRO A 583 11.50 25.57 -17.05
C PRO A 583 10.85 24.40 -16.30
N THR A 584 9.87 23.71 -16.89
CA THR A 584 9.25 22.53 -16.31
C THR A 584 10.20 21.34 -16.32
N SER A 585 10.90 21.11 -17.45
CA SER A 585 11.92 20.05 -17.57
C SER A 585 13.10 20.29 -16.63
N ASN A 586 13.56 21.54 -16.52
CA ASN A 586 14.59 21.93 -15.55
C ASN A 586 14.15 21.71 -14.09
N ALA A 587 12.90 22.09 -13.74
CA ALA A 587 12.36 21.84 -12.40
C ALA A 587 12.18 20.33 -12.11
N GLU A 588 11.81 19.52 -13.09
CA GLU A 588 11.73 18.07 -12.96
C GLU A 588 13.13 17.43 -12.83
N ALA A 589 14.10 17.86 -13.62
CA ALA A 589 15.49 17.41 -13.54
C ALA A 589 16.10 17.72 -12.16
N ILE A 590 15.85 18.93 -11.62
CA ILE A 590 16.23 19.29 -10.25
C ILE A 590 15.55 18.33 -9.26
N LYS A 591 14.22 18.22 -9.24
CA LYS A 591 13.48 17.30 -8.34
C LYS A 591 13.98 15.86 -8.41
N MET A 592 14.23 15.36 -9.61
CA MET A 592 14.73 14.00 -9.83
C MET A 592 16.18 13.83 -9.37
N SER A 593 17.00 14.88 -9.45
CA SER A 593 18.33 14.87 -8.83
C SER A 593 18.25 14.86 -7.30
N THR A 594 17.41 15.70 -6.68
CA THR A 594 17.22 15.72 -5.21
C THR A 594 16.67 14.39 -4.70
N LEU A 595 15.67 13.81 -5.39
CA LEU A 595 15.12 12.50 -5.05
C LEU A 595 16.12 11.35 -5.20
N ARG A 596 17.08 11.44 -6.14
CA ARG A 596 18.17 10.47 -6.23
C ARG A 596 19.13 10.63 -5.05
N THR A 597 19.60 11.84 -4.76
CA THR A 597 20.49 12.12 -3.64
C THR A 597 19.89 11.68 -2.30
N LEU A 598 18.61 11.99 -2.05
CA LEU A 598 17.90 11.58 -0.83
C LEU A 598 17.68 10.05 -0.73
N LYS A 599 17.53 9.35 -1.86
CA LYS A 599 17.46 7.88 -1.88
C LYS A 599 18.83 7.24 -1.64
N GLU A 600 19.88 7.81 -2.20
CA GLU A 600 21.28 7.41 -1.96
C GLU A 600 21.65 7.63 -0.49
N GLU A 601 21.26 8.76 0.10
CA GLU A 601 21.45 9.07 1.51
C GLU A 601 20.65 8.10 2.42
N ASN A 602 19.36 7.87 2.15
CA ASN A 602 18.58 6.89 2.91
C ASN A 602 19.20 5.48 2.83
N LYS A 603 19.74 5.09 1.67
CA LYS A 603 20.45 3.83 1.49
C LYS A 603 21.74 3.78 2.32
N GLY A 604 22.53 4.86 2.34
CA GLY A 604 23.74 4.99 3.17
C GLY A 604 23.44 4.94 4.67
N LEU A 605 22.44 5.71 5.13
CA LEU A 605 21.97 5.70 6.52
C LEU A 605 21.42 4.33 6.93
N LEU A 606 20.72 3.63 6.03
CA LEU A 606 20.25 2.25 6.27
C LEU A 606 21.39 1.23 6.34
N ALA A 607 22.46 1.38 5.54
CA ALA A 607 23.65 0.53 5.65
C ALA A 607 24.37 0.76 6.99
N GLN A 608 24.50 2.02 7.41
CA GLN A 608 25.07 2.39 8.70
C GLN A 608 24.24 1.85 9.88
N LEU A 609 22.90 1.92 9.81
CA LEU A 609 21.97 1.33 10.80
C LEU A 609 22.00 -0.21 10.82
N ARG A 610 22.35 -0.86 9.72
CA ARG A 610 22.53 -2.32 9.62
C ARG A 610 23.89 -2.80 10.13
N GLY A 611 24.81 -1.88 10.43
CA GLY A 611 26.07 -2.17 11.11
C GLY A 611 27.19 -2.69 10.19
N GLU A 612 27.08 -2.52 8.87
CA GLU A 612 28.09 -3.01 7.92
C GLU A 612 29.46 -2.28 8.05
N ASP A 613 29.48 -1.05 8.57
CA ASP A 613 30.68 -0.22 8.75
C ASP A 613 31.05 0.07 10.23
N LEU A 614 30.97 -0.92 11.12
CA LEU A 614 31.35 -0.77 12.55
C LEU A 614 32.87 -0.89 12.82
N GLN A 615 33.70 -0.23 12.01
CA GLN A 615 35.13 -0.02 12.29
C GLN A 615 35.53 1.46 12.16
N GLY A 616 35.04 2.26 13.11
CA GLY A 616 35.68 3.54 13.49
C GLY A 616 35.43 4.73 12.56
N ALA A 617 34.20 5.23 12.52
CA ALA A 617 33.87 6.46 11.79
C ALA A 617 32.92 7.39 12.57
N ARG A 618 33.48 8.42 13.23
CA ARG A 618 32.74 9.64 13.58
C ARG A 618 32.71 10.57 12.36
N THR A 619 32.33 10.01 11.21
CA THR A 619 32.52 10.60 9.88
C THR A 619 31.15 10.74 9.22
N VAL A 620 30.83 11.95 8.79
CA VAL A 620 29.56 12.24 8.11
C VAL A 620 29.57 11.60 6.71
N PRO A 621 28.52 10.91 6.26
CA PRO A 621 28.43 10.37 4.91
C PRO A 621 28.66 11.47 3.85
N ALA A 622 29.42 11.15 2.80
CA ALA A 622 29.69 12.09 1.71
C ALA A 622 28.39 12.60 1.06
N SER A 623 27.34 11.77 0.99
CA SER A 623 26.00 12.13 0.54
C SER A 623 25.37 13.27 1.34
N SER A 624 25.51 13.26 2.67
CA SER A 624 24.96 14.31 3.53
C SER A 624 25.78 15.60 3.43
N VAL A 625 27.08 15.51 3.16
CA VAL A 625 27.93 16.66 2.82
C VAL A 625 27.54 17.25 1.46
N ASP A 626 27.18 16.41 0.48
CA ASP A 626 26.76 16.88 -0.85
C ASP A 626 25.32 17.43 -0.85
N ALA A 627 24.43 16.92 0.00
CA ALA A 627 23.13 17.53 0.28
C ALA A 627 23.31 18.96 0.87
N LEU A 628 24.15 19.10 1.90
CA LEU A 628 24.46 20.42 2.49
C LEU A 628 25.12 21.39 1.48
N LYS A 629 25.92 20.91 0.52
CA LYS A 629 26.46 21.73 -0.58
C LYS A 629 25.40 22.13 -1.62
N LEU A 630 24.28 21.41 -1.71
CA LEU A 630 23.16 21.75 -2.57
C LEU A 630 22.29 22.81 -1.86
N ASP A 631 21.93 22.57 -0.60
CA ASP A 631 21.23 23.54 0.25
C ASP A 631 21.98 24.88 0.34
N LEU A 632 23.31 24.86 0.47
CA LEU A 632 24.14 26.07 0.46
C LEU A 632 24.02 26.84 -0.87
N ARG A 633 24.01 26.16 -2.02
CA ARG A 633 23.82 26.81 -3.33
C ARG A 633 22.43 27.40 -3.49
N ASP A 634 21.40 26.70 -3.01
CA ASP A 634 20.03 27.20 -3.02
C ASP A 634 19.89 28.45 -2.13
N MET A 635 20.54 28.46 -0.96
CA MET A 635 20.62 29.65 -0.11
C MET A 635 21.42 30.79 -0.75
N GLU A 636 22.55 30.51 -1.41
CA GLU A 636 23.33 31.50 -2.18
C GLU A 636 22.48 32.13 -3.29
N MET A 637 21.70 31.34 -4.04
CA MET A 637 20.77 31.86 -5.05
C MET A 637 19.68 32.75 -4.45
N VAL A 638 19.07 32.35 -3.33
CA VAL A 638 18.05 33.14 -2.63
C VAL A 638 18.63 34.44 -2.06
N VAL A 639 19.88 34.44 -1.59
CA VAL A 639 20.60 35.65 -1.16
C VAL A 639 20.84 36.57 -2.36
N ALA A 640 21.36 36.04 -3.47
CA ALA A 640 21.60 36.82 -4.69
C ALA A 640 20.31 37.45 -5.26
N GLU A 641 19.17 36.75 -5.20
CA GLU A 641 17.87 37.29 -5.60
C GLU A 641 17.43 38.43 -4.66
N LYS A 642 17.56 38.24 -3.33
CA LYS A 642 17.25 39.28 -2.34
C LYS A 642 18.14 40.51 -2.47
N GLU A 643 19.44 40.33 -2.74
CA GLU A 643 20.36 41.43 -3.03
C GLU A 643 19.99 42.17 -4.32
N LYS A 644 19.64 41.45 -5.39
CA LYS A 644 19.17 42.04 -6.64
C LYS A 644 17.88 42.86 -6.43
N ARG A 645 16.94 42.35 -5.63
CA ARG A 645 15.73 43.08 -5.23
C ARG A 645 16.06 44.31 -4.38
N MET A 646 16.98 44.20 -3.42
CA MET A 646 17.42 45.33 -2.59
C MET A 646 18.11 46.41 -3.42
N ARG A 647 18.99 46.02 -4.36
CA ARG A 647 19.65 46.95 -5.29
C ARG A 647 18.62 47.70 -6.14
N ARG A 648 17.69 46.97 -6.77
CA ARG A 648 16.59 47.58 -7.54
C ARG A 648 15.70 48.50 -6.70
N GLN A 649 15.44 48.15 -5.44
CA GLN A 649 14.68 49.01 -4.54
C GLN A 649 15.44 50.29 -4.19
N ARG A 650 16.76 50.23 -3.99
CA ARG A 650 17.61 51.42 -3.80
C ARG A 650 17.63 52.29 -5.06
N GLU A 651 17.82 51.69 -6.25
CA GLU A 651 17.77 52.39 -7.55
C GLU A 651 16.45 53.15 -7.73
N ILE A 652 15.31 52.48 -7.52
CA ILE A 652 13.98 53.11 -7.60
C ILE A 652 13.82 54.23 -6.56
N TRP A 653 14.36 54.05 -5.35
CA TRP A 653 14.26 55.07 -4.30
C TRP A 653 15.14 56.29 -4.60
N THR A 654 16.34 56.09 -5.14
CA THR A 654 17.23 57.15 -5.62
C THR A 654 16.62 57.90 -6.80
N GLN A 655 16.02 57.18 -7.76
CA GLN A 655 15.31 57.79 -8.89
C GLN A 655 14.11 58.63 -8.41
N LYS A 656 13.25 58.08 -7.54
CA LYS A 656 12.12 58.83 -6.97
C LYS A 656 12.56 60.01 -6.10
N ALA A 657 13.69 59.91 -5.42
CA ALA A 657 14.27 61.02 -4.67
C ALA A 657 14.87 62.11 -5.60
N ALA A 658 15.34 61.75 -6.80
CA ALA A 658 15.68 62.72 -7.84
C ALA A 658 14.42 63.39 -8.39
N GLU A 659 13.42 62.63 -8.84
CA GLU A 659 12.11 63.14 -9.29
C GLU A 659 11.48 64.09 -8.26
N PHE A 660 11.55 63.77 -6.97
CA PHE A 660 11.05 64.63 -5.89
C PHE A 660 11.86 65.93 -5.71
N ARG A 661 13.19 65.88 -5.86
CA ARG A 661 14.03 67.08 -5.86
C ARG A 661 13.75 67.97 -7.06
N ASP A 662 13.55 67.38 -8.24
CA ASP A 662 13.25 68.11 -9.48
C ASP A 662 11.87 68.79 -9.41
N VAL A 663 10.87 68.11 -8.84
CA VAL A 663 9.55 68.70 -8.55
C VAL A 663 9.66 69.85 -7.55
N ILE A 664 10.46 69.72 -6.48
CA ILE A 664 10.69 70.83 -5.53
C ILE A 664 11.40 72.01 -6.22
N ALA A 665 12.42 71.75 -7.03
CA ALA A 665 13.11 72.78 -7.79
C ALA A 665 12.18 73.51 -8.77
N SER A 666 11.33 72.76 -9.49
CA SER A 666 10.38 73.31 -10.47
C SER A 666 9.18 74.03 -9.85
N VAL A 667 8.67 73.58 -8.69
CA VAL A 667 7.44 74.13 -8.08
C VAL A 667 7.74 75.21 -7.04
N LEU A 668 8.82 75.07 -6.27
CA LEU A 668 9.17 75.98 -5.18
C LEU A 668 10.43 76.83 -5.48
N GLY A 669 11.17 76.55 -6.56
CA GLY A 669 12.37 77.33 -6.92
C GLY A 669 13.62 77.00 -6.09
N TYR A 670 13.69 75.81 -5.48
CA TYR A 670 14.77 75.41 -4.56
C TYR A 670 15.41 74.05 -4.88
N LYS A 671 16.74 73.99 -5.03
CA LYS A 671 17.51 72.74 -5.12
C LYS A 671 17.76 72.24 -3.69
N VAL A 672 17.12 71.12 -3.31
CA VAL A 672 17.20 70.55 -1.96
C VAL A 672 18.06 69.29 -1.95
N ASN A 673 19.18 69.31 -1.24
CA ASN A 673 20.10 68.19 -1.09
C ASN A 673 20.14 67.71 0.37
N PHE A 674 19.75 66.46 0.62
CA PHE A 674 19.79 65.84 1.94
C PHE A 674 21.21 65.35 2.26
N LEU A 675 21.79 65.84 3.36
CA LEU A 675 23.09 65.39 3.84
C LEU A 675 22.97 64.07 4.63
N PRO A 676 24.05 63.26 4.72
CA PRO A 676 24.08 62.03 5.52
C PRO A 676 23.79 62.20 7.02
N ASN A 677 23.84 63.43 7.54
CA ASN A 677 23.53 63.77 8.93
C ASN A 677 22.06 64.16 9.15
N GLY A 678 21.17 63.91 8.19
CA GLY A 678 19.73 64.20 8.26
C GLY A 678 19.33 65.65 7.96
N LYS A 679 20.29 66.55 7.73
CA LYS A 679 20.04 67.97 7.46
C LYS A 679 19.82 68.23 5.97
N ALA A 680 18.99 69.20 5.63
CA ALA A 680 18.72 69.58 4.24
C ALA A 680 19.50 70.86 3.86
N LYS A 681 20.39 70.77 2.87
CA LYS A 681 20.99 71.91 2.17
C LYS A 681 19.98 72.40 1.14
N VAL A 682 19.61 73.68 1.20
CA VAL A 682 18.63 74.31 0.33
C VAL A 682 19.29 75.52 -0.33
N SER A 683 19.47 75.48 -1.66
CA SER A 683 19.90 76.62 -2.47
C SER A 683 18.76 77.08 -3.39
N SER A 684 18.70 78.37 -3.68
CA SER A 684 17.68 78.93 -4.58
C SER A 684 18.12 78.78 -6.04
N MET A 685 17.19 78.42 -6.93
CA MET A 685 17.44 78.29 -8.37
C MET A 685 17.70 79.64 -9.08
N TYR A 686 17.37 80.77 -8.43
CA TYR A 686 17.44 82.12 -9.00
C TYR A 686 18.61 82.96 -8.46
N TYR A 687 19.42 82.41 -7.55
CA TYR A 687 20.57 83.09 -6.97
C TYR A 687 21.87 82.59 -7.59
N GLY A 688 22.83 83.49 -7.85
CA GLY A 688 24.16 83.14 -8.39
C GLY A 688 24.23 82.85 -9.89
N ARG A 689 23.16 82.34 -10.51
CA ARG A 689 23.16 81.90 -11.92
C ARG A 689 23.49 83.02 -12.91
N THR A 690 24.65 82.91 -13.57
CA THR A 690 25.00 83.67 -14.77
C THR A 690 24.57 82.90 -16.03
N HIS A 691 24.31 83.61 -17.14
CA HIS A 691 23.65 83.04 -18.32
C HIS A 691 24.54 82.10 -19.16
N ASP A 692 25.87 82.18 -19.02
CA ASP A 692 26.81 81.54 -19.94
C ASP A 692 27.53 80.34 -19.28
N ALA A 693 26.88 79.18 -19.30
CA ALA A 693 27.48 77.88 -19.00
C ALA A 693 26.70 76.78 -19.74
N GLY A 694 27.20 76.42 -20.93
CA GLY A 694 26.69 75.30 -21.74
C GLY A 694 27.45 73.99 -21.53
N ASP A 695 28.41 73.96 -20.60
CA ASP A 695 29.24 72.80 -20.27
C ASP A 695 28.84 72.26 -18.88
N GLU A 696 28.54 70.96 -18.81
CA GLU A 696 27.96 70.29 -17.62
C GLU A 696 29.00 69.96 -16.52
N ASP A 697 30.24 70.46 -16.63
CA ASP A 697 31.39 70.05 -15.82
C ASP A 697 31.87 71.09 -14.76
N GLU A 698 31.25 72.28 -14.66
CA GLU A 698 31.60 73.32 -13.67
C GLU A 698 30.67 73.37 -12.43
N GLU A 699 30.01 72.26 -12.05
CA GLU A 699 29.15 72.20 -10.83
C GLU A 699 29.93 72.31 -9.48
N GLU A 700 31.27 72.42 -9.47
CA GLU A 700 32.07 72.43 -8.22
C GLU A 700 32.26 73.82 -7.56
N GLU A 701 32.00 74.95 -8.25
CA GLU A 701 32.22 76.30 -7.67
C GLU A 701 30.96 76.97 -7.08
N ASP A 702 29.77 76.40 -7.28
CA ASP A 702 28.47 76.97 -6.85
C ASP A 702 28.14 76.72 -5.35
N ASP A 703 29.15 76.42 -4.54
CA ASP A 703 28.95 75.87 -3.20
C ASP A 703 28.76 76.92 -2.09
N ASP A 704 28.82 78.23 -2.38
CA ASP A 704 28.83 79.29 -1.36
C ASP A 704 27.45 79.87 -0.96
N HIS A 705 26.35 79.53 -1.65
CA HIS A 705 25.04 80.20 -1.49
C HIS A 705 23.89 79.25 -1.13
N TYR A 706 23.88 78.77 0.13
CA TYR A 706 22.89 77.81 0.60
C TYR A 706 22.47 78.02 2.07
N ILE A 707 21.33 77.44 2.43
CA ILE A 707 20.79 77.40 3.79
C ILE A 707 20.68 75.93 4.22
N ILE A 708 21.32 75.55 5.33
CA ILE A 708 21.13 74.24 5.97
C ILE A 708 20.00 74.34 7.00
N PHE A 709 18.97 73.52 6.79
CA PHE A 709 17.90 73.29 7.75
C PHE A 709 18.15 71.96 8.50
N ASP A 710 18.10 72.04 9.82
CA ASP A 710 18.13 70.91 10.74
C ASP A 710 16.70 70.69 11.26
N GLY A 711 16.02 69.67 10.72
CA GLY A 711 14.62 69.37 11.05
C GLY A 711 14.41 68.89 12.48
N ASP A 712 15.38 68.16 13.04
CA ASP A 712 15.27 67.56 14.37
C ASP A 712 15.46 68.60 15.49
N ASN A 713 16.38 69.55 15.29
CA ASN A 713 16.63 70.63 16.25
C ASN A 713 15.88 71.93 15.92
N GLY A 714 15.20 72.00 14.77
CA GLY A 714 14.54 73.22 14.28
C GLY A 714 15.49 74.40 14.04
N THR A 715 16.78 74.12 13.74
CA THR A 715 17.80 75.17 13.57
C THR A 715 18.13 75.42 12.11
N MET A 716 18.45 76.67 11.79
CA MET A 716 18.82 77.12 10.44
C MET A 716 20.23 77.71 10.47
N LYS A 717 21.09 77.33 9.51
CA LYS A 717 22.43 77.90 9.32
C LYS A 717 22.61 78.33 7.87
N ILE A 718 23.27 79.46 7.66
CA ILE A 718 23.51 80.05 6.33
C ILE A 718 24.98 79.82 5.98
N SER A 719 25.28 79.51 4.71
CA SER A 719 26.64 79.44 4.18
C SER A 719 27.40 80.77 4.33
N GLY A 720 28.73 80.72 4.41
CA GLY A 720 29.58 81.89 4.62
C GLY A 720 29.45 82.62 5.97
N GLY A 721 28.49 82.25 6.84
CA GLY A 721 28.32 82.85 8.16
C GLY A 721 27.58 84.20 8.15
N PRO A 722 27.43 84.86 9.32
CA PRO A 722 26.53 86.01 9.49
C PRO A 722 26.99 87.31 8.81
N GLU A 723 28.23 87.37 8.31
CA GLU A 723 28.78 88.51 7.57
C GLU A 723 28.91 88.25 6.06
N SER A 724 28.56 87.06 5.57
CA SER A 724 28.49 86.76 4.13
C SER A 724 27.54 87.73 3.41
N ALA A 725 27.87 88.11 2.17
CA ALA A 725 27.03 88.99 1.35
C ALA A 725 25.59 88.46 1.23
N PHE A 726 25.44 87.15 1.00
CA PHE A 726 24.16 86.43 0.97
C PHE A 726 23.40 86.53 2.31
N ALA A 727 24.12 86.37 3.44
CA ALA A 727 23.54 86.47 4.77
C ALA A 727 23.15 87.91 5.15
N GLN A 728 23.82 88.92 4.58
CA GLN A 728 23.46 90.34 4.72
C GLN A 728 22.24 90.70 3.87
N GLU A 729 22.19 90.23 2.62
CA GLU A 729 21.10 90.49 1.68
C GLU A 729 19.76 89.94 2.17
N ILE A 730 19.75 88.73 2.74
CA ILE A 730 18.55 88.08 3.26
C ILE A 730 18.27 88.47 4.74
N LYS A 731 19.11 89.29 5.37
CA LYS A 731 19.10 89.55 6.82
C LYS A 731 17.77 90.09 7.34
N ASP A 732 17.15 91.00 6.59
CA ASP A 732 15.91 91.65 6.98
C ASP A 732 14.70 90.73 6.79
N LEU A 733 14.69 89.92 5.73
CA LEU A 733 13.75 88.80 5.57
C LEU A 733 13.85 87.78 6.71
N ILE A 734 15.07 87.45 7.18
CA ILE A 734 15.29 86.56 8.33
C ILE A 734 14.76 87.19 9.62
N ASN A 735 15.02 88.47 9.86
CA ASN A 735 14.54 89.18 11.04
C ASN A 735 13.00 89.17 11.08
N PHE A 736 12.35 89.57 10.00
CA PHE A 736 10.90 89.65 9.92
C PHE A 736 10.24 88.26 9.90
N TRP A 737 10.56 87.40 8.94
CA TRP A 737 9.84 86.14 8.77
C TRP A 737 10.28 85.03 9.74
N VAL A 738 11.56 84.94 10.08
CA VAL A 738 12.09 83.84 10.91
C VAL A 738 12.16 84.22 12.39
N LYS A 739 12.63 85.42 12.75
CA LYS A 739 12.73 85.82 14.18
C LYS A 739 11.41 86.33 14.75
N GLU A 740 10.71 87.23 14.06
CA GLU A 740 9.44 87.79 14.55
C GLU A 740 8.25 86.86 14.28
N LYS A 741 8.05 86.45 13.01
CA LYS A 741 6.87 85.64 12.62
C LYS A 741 7.03 84.14 12.79
N LYS A 742 8.27 83.63 12.85
CA LYS A 742 8.62 82.20 12.94
C LYS A 742 8.02 81.32 11.82
N GLN A 743 7.92 81.85 10.60
CA GLN A 743 7.35 81.18 9.43
C GLN A 743 8.39 80.97 8.33
N ILE A 744 9.05 79.81 8.34
CA ILE A 744 10.04 79.41 7.31
C ILE A 744 9.42 79.33 5.90
N PRO A 745 8.18 78.82 5.68
CA PRO A 745 7.59 78.81 4.33
C PRO A 745 7.38 80.22 3.76
N CYS A 746 6.91 81.17 4.58
CA CYS A 746 6.75 82.57 4.16
C CYS A 746 8.10 83.25 3.89
N PHE A 747 9.12 82.93 4.70
CA PHE A 747 10.49 83.38 4.48
C PHE A 747 11.04 82.93 3.12
N LEU A 748 10.93 81.63 2.80
CA LEU A 748 11.37 81.09 1.51
C LEU A 748 10.56 81.67 0.33
N ALA A 749 9.23 81.81 0.47
CA ALA A 749 8.40 82.43 -0.56
C ALA A 749 8.82 83.89 -0.85
N ALA A 750 9.04 84.71 0.18
CA ALA A 750 9.50 86.09 0.03
C ALA A 750 10.91 86.17 -0.59
N MET A 751 11.83 85.31 -0.14
CA MET A 751 13.18 85.22 -0.70
C MET A 751 13.18 84.78 -2.17
N THR A 752 12.27 83.88 -2.57
CA THR A 752 12.09 83.48 -3.97
C THR A 752 11.63 84.64 -4.83
N LEU A 753 10.68 85.46 -4.35
CA LEU A 753 10.19 86.64 -5.08
C LEU A 753 11.30 87.68 -5.25
N GLU A 754 12.03 88.05 -4.19
CA GLU A 754 13.14 89.00 -4.30
C GLU A 754 14.26 88.52 -5.23
N PHE A 755 14.61 87.23 -5.18
CA PHE A 755 15.64 86.66 -6.05
C PHE A 755 15.15 86.53 -7.50
N TYR A 756 13.88 86.22 -7.73
CA TYR A 756 13.31 86.21 -9.07
C TYR A 756 13.23 87.62 -9.68
N GLU A 757 12.85 88.64 -8.90
CA GLU A 757 12.87 90.04 -9.36
C GLU A 757 14.28 90.51 -9.69
N LYS A 758 15.28 90.18 -8.86
CA LYS A 758 16.70 90.48 -9.13
C LYS A 758 17.24 89.71 -10.34
N PHE A 759 16.85 88.45 -10.52
CA PHE A 759 17.20 87.63 -11.68
C PHE A 759 16.61 88.22 -12.96
N SER A 760 15.31 88.50 -12.98
CA SER A 760 14.62 89.07 -14.15
C SER A 760 15.08 90.51 -14.46
N THR A 761 15.47 91.30 -13.46
CA THR A 761 16.07 92.62 -13.71
C THR A 761 17.42 92.48 -14.44
N LYS A 762 18.28 91.56 -14.01
CA LYS A 762 19.55 91.25 -14.69
C LYS A 762 19.33 90.64 -16.09
N GLU A 763 18.29 89.84 -16.27
CA GLU A 763 17.88 89.27 -17.57
C GLU A 763 17.41 90.34 -18.58
N ASN A 764 16.86 91.46 -18.11
CA ASN A 764 16.46 92.60 -18.95
C ASN A 764 17.57 93.66 -19.13
N GLU A 765 18.67 93.58 -18.37
CA GLU A 765 19.84 94.48 -18.48
C GLU A 765 20.99 93.88 -19.33
N ALA A 766 20.88 92.61 -19.73
CA ALA A 766 21.79 91.90 -20.62
C ALA A 766 21.28 91.85 -22.08
#